data_AF-A0A286CLN4-F1
#
_entry.id   AF-A0A286CLN4-F1
#
_cell.length_a   1.000
_cell.length_b   1.000
_cell.length_c   1.000
_cell.angle_alpha   90.00
_cell.angle_beta   90.00
_cell.angle_gamma   90.00
#
_symmetry.space_group_name_H-M   'P 1'
#
loop_
_entity.id
_entity.type
_entity.pdbx_description
1 polymer ?
#
loop_
_entity_poly.entity_id
_entity_poly.type
_entity_poly.pdbx_seq_one_letter_code
_entity_poly.pdbx_strand_id
1 'polypeptide(L)'
;MIIGGPILGAIVLIAAAVVLADTLYKYSKGQASLWDVGFAALDCIPGMKGLTTLGGLAKGMKALGKGGLKAMAKGLGKKGLRREADDAVASAKPGKGRCLNGDPIDMVSGEMYMAETDVELSGLLPLILRRTHLSSYRAGRSFGLSWASTLDERLELDDQGVVHATEDGMILLYPVPVPGASVMPQEGPRRPMHWDGGPGAPVSITDPLTAVTRHFAAPQRPAANEEAFSLFLVALTDRNGYRIDIDRSADGTPVAVRDSGGRHVYVDTESGRVTALRLRDPEAGSEGTLLRRFDYSPEGDLTEIRDSSGLPLKLTYDDHSRITSWIDRNGYWYRFTYDDQDRCVAGEGTDGLLRCTIAYDTDNRETRYTDASGNTTTYRWNELYQLVAVTDPLGHTTRSEWDRHDRLLTRTDAGGRTTRYMYDETGAPTAVIRPDGSRETAENNAWGQPVTVVQADGHAWHLEYDEHGNLIAETDPAGARISYRYRADGALTEITDALGRTAVLEPDAAGLPLTATDAEGGITRYSRDAFGRVVAQVGPDGSVTRMSWSPEGRQLGLDLPDGSTERRRYDAEGNLVEHADAQGRVTRFEYGGFDLPVVQACSRRTRRSDGVVSERRLHAGLVPADRRRTTPRGLAPRAVGADRHLGVGSERARGLCGPRCGTPVSLGIRWAGDLRLAGRFDHHIVRHPVRSPPRPVAGRAVREGEPGSGGVPLPRGHGR
;
A
#
# COMPACT_ATOMS: atom_id res chain seq x y z
N MET A 1 -42.63 -33.18 -22.14
CA MET A 1 -43.56 -34.33 -22.07
C MET A 1 -44.28 -34.26 -20.72
N ILE A 2 -45.48 -33.69 -20.73
CA ILE A 2 -46.33 -33.47 -19.56
C ILE A 2 -47.08 -34.78 -19.29
N ILE A 3 -46.78 -35.45 -18.18
CA ILE A 3 -47.62 -36.52 -17.64
C ILE A 3 -47.73 -36.26 -16.14
N GLY A 4 -48.87 -35.72 -15.72
CA GLY A 4 -49.20 -35.45 -14.32
C GLY A 4 -50.44 -34.59 -14.22
N GLY A 5 -51.62 -35.21 -14.27
CA GLY A 5 -52.91 -34.51 -14.14
C GLY A 5 -53.06 -33.77 -12.81
N PRO A 6 -54.09 -32.89 -12.68
CA PRO A 6 -54.29 -32.00 -11.53
C PRO A 6 -54.35 -32.73 -10.17
N ILE A 7 -54.71 -34.01 -10.17
CA ILE A 7 -54.74 -34.87 -8.98
C ILE A 7 -53.32 -35.15 -8.45
N LEU A 8 -52.33 -35.35 -9.32
CA LEU A 8 -50.94 -35.60 -8.91
C LEU A 8 -50.27 -34.32 -8.34
N GLY A 9 -50.62 -33.15 -8.87
CA GLY A 9 -50.17 -31.87 -8.33
C GLY A 9 -50.67 -31.61 -6.91
N ALA A 10 -51.94 -31.95 -6.63
CA ALA A 10 -52.53 -31.83 -5.31
C ALA A 10 -51.89 -32.77 -4.28
N ILE A 11 -51.56 -34.01 -4.66
CA ILE A 11 -50.90 -34.98 -3.77
C ILE A 11 -49.49 -34.52 -3.40
N VAL A 12 -48.74 -33.95 -4.35
CA VAL A 12 -47.39 -33.41 -4.09
C VAL A 12 -47.43 -32.21 -3.15
N LEU A 13 -48.40 -31.30 -3.32
CA LEU A 13 -48.60 -30.15 -2.43
C LEU A 13 -48.98 -30.58 -1.00
N ILE A 14 -49.85 -31.58 -0.86
CA ILE A 14 -50.25 -32.11 0.46
C ILE A 14 -49.06 -32.80 1.14
N ALA A 15 -48.27 -33.58 0.41
CA ALA A 15 -47.08 -34.23 0.96
C ALA A 15 -46.02 -33.20 1.41
N ALA A 16 -45.79 -32.15 0.63
CA ALA A 16 -44.85 -31.09 0.96
C ALA A 16 -45.31 -30.28 2.20
N ALA A 17 -46.61 -29.98 2.31
CA ALA A 17 -47.18 -29.33 3.48
C ALA A 17 -47.04 -30.17 4.77
N VAL A 18 -47.18 -31.49 4.67
CA VAL A 18 -46.97 -32.42 5.80
C VAL A 18 -45.50 -32.44 6.24
N VAL A 19 -44.56 -32.47 5.29
CA VAL A 19 -43.11 -32.45 5.57
C VAL A 19 -42.70 -31.12 6.21
N LEU A 20 -43.21 -29.99 5.72
CA LEU A 20 -42.94 -28.68 6.31
C LEU A 20 -43.53 -28.56 7.73
N ALA A 21 -44.75 -29.06 7.94
CA ALA A 21 -45.39 -29.06 9.26
C ALA A 21 -44.66 -29.93 10.29
N ASP A 22 -44.21 -31.13 9.90
CA ASP A 22 -43.40 -32.01 10.75
C ASP A 22 -42.05 -31.38 11.11
N THR A 23 -41.44 -30.68 10.15
CA THR A 23 -40.14 -30.01 10.36
C THR A 23 -40.27 -28.77 11.24
N LEU A 24 -41.33 -27.98 11.07
CA LEU A 24 -41.68 -26.87 11.98
C LEU A 24 -42.01 -27.37 13.39
N TYR A 25 -42.70 -28.50 13.51
CA TYR A 25 -42.97 -29.14 14.80
C TYR A 25 -41.67 -29.58 15.49
N LYS A 26 -40.73 -30.20 14.77
CA LYS A 26 -39.40 -30.56 15.28
C LYS A 26 -38.57 -29.33 15.65
N TYR A 27 -38.63 -28.26 14.86
CA TYR A 27 -37.96 -26.99 15.17
C TYR A 27 -38.50 -26.38 16.47
N SER A 28 -39.82 -26.39 16.66
CA SER A 28 -40.46 -25.90 17.90
C SER A 28 -40.07 -26.71 19.16
N LYS A 29 -39.56 -27.94 18.97
CA LYS A 29 -39.05 -28.82 20.03
C LYS A 29 -37.52 -28.79 20.16
N GLY A 30 -36.83 -27.92 19.41
CA GLY A 30 -35.36 -27.87 19.36
C GLY A 30 -34.71 -29.10 18.72
N GLN A 31 -35.50 -29.91 18.00
CA GLN A 31 -35.06 -31.15 17.33
C GLN A 31 -34.72 -30.94 15.86
N ALA A 32 -35.00 -29.77 15.31
CA ALA A 32 -34.59 -29.33 13.98
C ALA A 32 -34.03 -27.91 14.06
N SER A 33 -33.13 -27.58 13.14
CA SER A 33 -32.51 -26.26 13.01
C SER A 33 -33.33 -25.33 12.12
N LEU A 34 -33.05 -24.03 12.15
CA LEU A 34 -33.69 -23.07 11.24
C LEU A 34 -33.40 -23.42 9.76
N TRP A 35 -32.27 -24.08 9.51
CA TRP A 35 -31.89 -24.62 8.20
C TRP A 35 -32.79 -25.76 7.73
N ASP A 36 -33.19 -26.67 8.61
CA ASP A 36 -34.11 -27.76 8.26
C ASP A 36 -35.48 -27.21 7.84
N VAL A 37 -35.94 -26.15 8.52
CA VAL A 37 -37.17 -25.42 8.16
C VAL A 37 -37.02 -24.71 6.81
N GLY A 38 -35.88 -24.06 6.57
CA GLY A 38 -35.57 -23.42 5.29
C GLY A 38 -35.53 -24.41 4.12
N PHE A 39 -34.96 -25.59 4.32
CA PHE A 39 -34.92 -26.64 3.29
C PHE A 39 -36.29 -27.29 3.05
N ALA A 40 -37.07 -27.56 4.12
CA ALA A 40 -38.43 -28.08 3.98
C ALA A 40 -39.37 -27.08 3.28
N ALA A 41 -39.15 -25.78 3.45
CA ALA A 41 -39.91 -24.73 2.77
C ALA A 41 -39.57 -24.63 1.28
N LEU A 42 -38.31 -24.89 0.91
CA LEU A 42 -37.85 -24.88 -0.48
C LEU A 42 -38.46 -26.02 -1.31
N ASP A 43 -38.68 -27.19 -0.70
CA ASP A 43 -39.27 -28.37 -1.34
C ASP A 43 -40.78 -28.21 -1.68
N CYS A 44 -41.43 -27.16 -1.20
CA CYS A 44 -42.85 -26.88 -1.44
C CYS A 44 -43.13 -26.13 -2.77
N ILE A 45 -42.11 -25.69 -3.51
CA ILE A 45 -42.27 -24.86 -4.72
C ILE A 45 -42.33 -25.76 -5.99
N PRO A 46 -43.48 -25.85 -6.70
CA PRO A 46 -43.60 -26.69 -7.89
C PRO A 46 -42.86 -26.07 -9.08
N GLY A 47 -41.75 -26.66 -9.52
CA GLY A 47 -41.05 -26.24 -10.74
C GLY A 47 -39.53 -26.42 -10.75
N MET A 48 -38.89 -26.61 -9.59
CA MET A 48 -37.45 -26.88 -9.51
C MET A 48 -37.16 -28.38 -9.45
N LYS A 49 -37.33 -29.08 -10.58
CA LYS A 49 -36.75 -30.42 -10.75
C LYS A 49 -35.44 -30.30 -11.54
N GLY A 50 -34.35 -30.05 -10.81
CA GLY A 50 -32.99 -30.14 -11.38
C GLY A 50 -31.95 -29.19 -10.81
N LEU A 51 -31.87 -28.96 -9.50
CA LEU A 51 -30.73 -28.25 -8.88
C LEU A 51 -30.68 -28.52 -7.37
N THR A 52 -30.30 -29.74 -6.98
CA THR A 52 -29.80 -29.99 -5.61
C THR A 52 -28.29 -29.71 -5.60
N THR A 53 -27.93 -28.44 -5.63
CA THR A 53 -26.60 -27.84 -5.43
C THR A 53 -26.15 -27.91 -3.97
N LEU A 54 -26.24 -29.10 -3.38
CA LEU A 54 -25.50 -29.49 -2.17
C LEU A 54 -24.73 -30.80 -2.39
N GLY A 55 -24.82 -31.41 -3.58
CA GLY A 55 -24.08 -32.61 -3.95
C GLY A 55 -22.60 -32.38 -4.32
N GLY A 56 -22.22 -31.16 -4.74
CA GLY A 56 -20.83 -30.83 -5.11
C GLY A 56 -19.93 -30.64 -3.88
N LEU A 57 -20.38 -29.82 -2.92
CA LEU A 57 -19.75 -29.67 -1.62
C LEU A 57 -19.81 -30.99 -0.83
N ALA A 58 -20.94 -31.71 -0.86
CA ALA A 58 -21.07 -33.01 -0.21
C ALA A 58 -20.37 -34.18 -0.92
N LYS A 59 -19.97 -34.08 -2.20
CA LYS A 59 -19.08 -35.08 -2.84
C LYS A 59 -17.62 -34.82 -2.50
N GLY A 60 -17.21 -33.55 -2.42
CA GLY A 60 -15.92 -33.17 -1.85
C GLY A 60 -15.83 -33.58 -0.37
N MET A 61 -16.90 -33.40 0.39
CA MET A 61 -17.00 -33.85 1.78
C MET A 61 -17.29 -35.35 1.94
N LYS A 62 -17.81 -36.09 0.94
CA LYS A 62 -18.07 -37.55 1.05
C LYS A 62 -16.81 -38.41 1.03
N ALA A 63 -15.68 -37.85 0.61
CA ALA A 63 -14.37 -38.45 0.88
C ALA A 63 -14.07 -38.50 2.40
N LEU A 64 -14.84 -37.78 3.22
CA LEU A 64 -14.81 -37.78 4.68
C LEU A 64 -16.17 -38.31 5.21
N GLY A 65 -16.15 -39.41 5.95
CA GLY A 65 -17.36 -40.18 6.29
C GLY A 65 -18.45 -39.43 7.08
N LYS A 66 -19.67 -40.00 7.07
CA LYS A 66 -20.92 -39.47 7.69
C LYS A 66 -20.87 -39.15 9.20
N GLY A 67 -19.80 -39.50 9.91
CA GLY A 67 -19.57 -39.13 11.31
C GLY A 67 -18.76 -37.85 11.51
N GLY A 68 -18.13 -37.30 10.47
CA GLY A 68 -17.16 -36.20 10.57
C GLY A 68 -17.77 -34.82 10.79
N LEU A 69 -18.75 -34.40 9.97
CA LEU A 69 -19.29 -33.02 10.04
C LEU A 69 -20.02 -32.71 11.37
N LYS A 70 -20.72 -33.70 11.93
CA LYS A 70 -21.45 -33.52 13.21
C LYS A 70 -20.52 -33.55 14.43
N ALA A 71 -19.33 -34.14 14.29
CA ALA A 71 -18.26 -34.09 15.28
C ALA A 71 -17.46 -32.77 15.19
N MET A 72 -17.26 -32.23 13.99
CA MET A 72 -16.58 -30.95 13.74
C MET A 72 -17.35 -29.75 14.30
N ALA A 73 -18.67 -29.66 14.09
CA ALA A 73 -19.49 -28.54 14.59
C ALA A 73 -19.55 -28.46 16.13
N LYS A 74 -19.29 -29.56 16.85
CA LYS A 74 -19.39 -29.59 18.32
C LYS A 74 -18.09 -29.18 19.02
N GLY A 75 -16.96 -29.09 18.31
CA GLY A 75 -15.65 -28.68 18.84
C GLY A 75 -15.23 -27.25 18.50
N LEU A 76 -15.87 -26.62 17.51
CA LEU A 76 -15.42 -25.38 16.87
C LEU A 76 -15.81 -24.07 17.56
N GLY A 77 -16.67 -24.10 18.58
CA GLY A 77 -17.17 -22.87 19.21
C GLY A 77 -16.13 -22.00 19.94
N LYS A 78 -14.85 -22.39 20.00
CA LYS A 78 -13.77 -21.67 20.73
C LYS A 78 -12.34 -21.82 20.18
N LYS A 79 -12.10 -22.44 19.02
CA LYS A 79 -10.74 -22.67 18.48
C LYS A 79 -10.72 -22.44 16.96
N GLY A 80 -9.98 -21.45 16.48
CA GLY A 80 -9.88 -21.07 15.06
C GLY A 80 -9.86 -19.55 14.86
N LEU A 81 -9.66 -19.07 13.62
CA LEU A 81 -9.58 -17.63 13.29
C LEU A 81 -10.77 -16.80 13.78
N ARG A 82 -11.95 -17.40 13.91
CA ARG A 82 -13.17 -16.67 14.34
C ARG A 82 -13.01 -15.96 15.68
N ARG A 83 -12.24 -16.51 16.63
CA ARG A 83 -11.99 -15.87 17.94
C ARG A 83 -11.23 -14.55 17.81
N GLU A 84 -10.45 -14.41 16.73
CA GLU A 84 -9.68 -13.20 16.44
C GLU A 84 -10.59 -12.08 15.89
N ALA A 85 -11.88 -12.38 15.70
CA ALA A 85 -12.92 -11.45 15.26
C ALA A 85 -14.08 -11.38 16.27
N ASP A 86 -13.80 -11.54 17.57
CA ASP A 86 -14.79 -11.32 18.64
C ASP A 86 -15.36 -9.88 18.57
N ASP A 87 -14.52 -8.90 18.22
CA ASP A 87 -14.94 -7.58 17.73
C ASP A 87 -14.65 -7.47 16.22
N ALA A 88 -15.64 -7.86 15.42
CA ALA A 88 -15.54 -7.87 13.97
C ALA A 88 -15.31 -6.48 13.35
N VAL A 89 -15.68 -5.40 14.04
CA VAL A 89 -15.47 -4.03 13.54
C VAL A 89 -14.00 -3.65 13.75
N ALA A 90 -13.46 -3.90 14.95
CA ALA A 90 -12.05 -3.64 15.24
C ALA A 90 -11.12 -4.51 14.37
N SER A 91 -11.40 -5.81 14.25
CA SER A 91 -10.57 -6.76 13.50
C SER A 91 -10.60 -6.54 11.99
N ALA A 92 -11.62 -5.85 11.47
CA ALA A 92 -11.74 -5.55 10.04
C ALA A 92 -11.04 -4.25 9.61
N LYS A 93 -10.36 -3.55 10.54
CA LYS A 93 -9.72 -2.27 10.26
C LYS A 93 -8.43 -2.45 9.44
N PRO A 94 -8.38 -1.96 8.19
CA PRO A 94 -7.22 -2.12 7.33
C PRO A 94 -5.99 -1.40 7.88
N GLY A 95 -4.80 -1.85 7.45
CA GLY A 95 -3.55 -1.16 7.77
C GLY A 95 -3.56 0.30 7.30
N LYS A 96 -4.05 0.54 6.08
CA LYS A 96 -4.26 1.88 5.53
C LYS A 96 -5.42 2.55 6.26
N GLY A 97 -5.14 3.63 7.00
CA GLY A 97 -6.13 4.40 7.76
C GLY A 97 -5.95 4.35 9.28
N ARG A 98 -5.02 3.53 9.78
CA ARG A 98 -4.60 3.54 11.19
C ARG A 98 -3.90 4.85 11.56
N CYS A 99 -4.11 5.33 12.78
CA CYS A 99 -3.63 6.62 13.26
C CYS A 99 -2.31 6.45 14.00
N LEU A 100 -1.20 6.37 13.27
CA LEU A 100 0.11 6.01 13.84
C LEU A 100 0.84 7.16 14.58
N ASN A 101 0.48 8.43 14.35
CA ASN A 101 1.14 9.59 14.99
C ASN A 101 2.70 9.61 14.93
N GLY A 102 3.31 8.91 13.96
CA GLY A 102 4.78 8.84 13.81
C GLY A 102 5.46 7.73 14.61
N ASP A 103 4.77 7.10 15.57
CA ASP A 103 5.17 5.86 16.23
C ASP A 103 4.42 4.67 15.59
N PRO A 104 4.89 3.42 15.66
CA PRO A 104 4.15 2.28 15.13
C PRO A 104 3.00 1.87 16.07
N ILE A 105 2.16 2.81 16.52
CA ILE A 105 1.07 2.58 17.47
C ILE A 105 -0.22 3.22 16.94
N ASP A 106 -1.29 2.47 16.73
CA ASP A 106 -2.59 3.06 16.35
C ASP A 106 -3.22 3.77 17.55
N MET A 107 -3.38 5.09 17.50
CA MET A 107 -3.94 5.89 18.59
C MET A 107 -5.43 5.58 18.87
N VAL A 108 -6.10 4.79 18.01
CA VAL A 108 -7.47 4.34 18.24
C VAL A 108 -7.53 3.01 18.99
N SER A 109 -6.87 1.96 18.49
CA SER A 109 -6.90 0.64 19.14
C SER A 109 -5.86 0.48 20.24
N GLY A 110 -4.76 1.24 20.15
CA GLY A 110 -3.57 1.10 20.99
C GLY A 110 -2.61 0.00 20.54
N GLU A 111 -2.92 -0.71 19.46
CA GLU A 111 -2.07 -1.79 18.95
C GLU A 111 -0.75 -1.24 18.42
N MET A 112 0.35 -1.93 18.75
CA MET A 112 1.62 -1.71 18.04
C MET A 112 1.50 -2.35 16.65
N TYR A 113 1.49 -1.53 15.61
CA TYR A 113 1.32 -1.90 14.20
C TYR A 113 2.59 -1.60 13.41
N MET A 114 3.19 -2.62 12.81
CA MET A 114 4.41 -2.49 12.01
C MET A 114 4.32 -3.34 10.74
N ALA A 115 4.39 -2.71 9.58
CA ALA A 115 4.33 -3.38 8.28
C ALA A 115 5.68 -3.27 7.56
N GLU A 116 6.18 -4.40 7.06
CA GLU A 116 7.49 -4.53 6.41
C GLU A 116 7.35 -5.24 5.06
N THR A 117 7.92 -4.65 4.00
CA THR A 117 8.00 -5.28 2.68
C THR A 117 9.31 -6.05 2.55
N ASP A 118 9.24 -7.37 2.45
CA ASP A 118 10.43 -8.21 2.32
C ASP A 118 10.85 -8.39 0.86
N VAL A 119 9.90 -8.37 -0.07
CA VAL A 119 10.14 -8.49 -1.52
C VAL A 119 9.21 -7.55 -2.27
N GLU A 120 9.77 -6.80 -3.23
CA GLU A 120 9.02 -5.99 -4.19
C GLU A 120 9.67 -6.08 -5.57
N LEU A 121 8.94 -6.63 -6.54
CA LEU A 121 9.40 -6.75 -7.92
C LEU A 121 8.36 -6.12 -8.87
N SER A 122 8.73 -4.99 -9.49
CA SER A 122 7.85 -4.19 -10.36
C SER A 122 7.47 -4.94 -11.64
N GLY A 123 6.24 -4.76 -12.12
CA GLY A 123 5.74 -5.37 -13.35
C GLY A 123 4.26 -5.05 -13.54
N LEU A 124 3.59 -5.72 -14.48
CA LEU A 124 2.16 -5.54 -14.77
C LEU A 124 1.30 -5.73 -13.52
N LEU A 125 1.51 -6.84 -12.80
CA LEU A 125 1.08 -7.02 -11.42
C LEU A 125 2.34 -7.10 -10.54
N PRO A 126 2.63 -6.08 -9.71
CA PRO A 126 3.80 -6.10 -8.84
C PRO A 126 3.77 -7.30 -7.88
N LEU A 127 4.88 -8.06 -7.83
CA LEU A 127 5.05 -9.15 -6.86
C LEU A 127 5.56 -8.54 -5.57
N ILE A 128 4.67 -8.48 -4.57
CA ILE A 128 4.96 -7.91 -3.25
C ILE A 128 4.72 -8.98 -2.19
N LEU A 129 5.73 -9.23 -1.35
CA LEU A 129 5.60 -10.04 -0.14
C LEU A 129 5.80 -9.13 1.07
N ARG A 130 4.76 -9.06 1.91
CA ARG A 130 4.73 -8.21 3.10
C ARG A 130 4.48 -9.03 4.35
N ARG A 131 4.99 -8.54 5.48
CA ARG A 131 4.64 -8.97 6.83
C ARG A 131 4.11 -7.81 7.64
N THR A 132 3.18 -8.08 8.53
CA THR A 132 2.56 -7.07 9.38
C THR A 132 2.45 -7.60 10.80
N HIS A 133 3.11 -6.94 11.75
CA HIS A 133 2.96 -7.21 13.18
C HIS A 133 1.82 -6.39 13.77
N LEU A 134 0.99 -7.03 14.60
CA LEU A 134 0.03 -6.37 15.49
C LEU A 134 0.13 -6.99 16.88
N SER A 135 0.21 -6.16 17.93
CA SER A 135 0.35 -6.64 19.31
C SER A 135 -0.83 -7.50 19.79
N SER A 136 -2.02 -7.37 19.19
CA SER A 136 -3.24 -8.13 19.51
C SER A 136 -3.43 -9.41 18.67
N TYR A 137 -2.73 -9.55 17.54
CA TYR A 137 -3.03 -10.58 16.54
C TYR A 137 -2.40 -11.91 16.91
N ARG A 138 -3.13 -13.04 16.84
CA ARG A 138 -2.58 -14.39 17.16
C ARG A 138 -2.85 -15.43 16.07
N ALA A 139 -3.14 -14.95 14.87
CA ALA A 139 -3.48 -15.76 13.71
C ALA A 139 -2.31 -16.07 12.76
N GLY A 140 -1.10 -15.63 13.11
CA GLY A 140 0.11 -15.78 12.30
C GLY A 140 0.65 -17.22 12.24
N ARG A 141 1.42 -17.53 11.19
CA ARG A 141 2.02 -18.86 10.99
C ARG A 141 3.50 -18.73 10.63
N SER A 142 3.80 -18.30 9.41
CA SER A 142 5.16 -18.35 8.82
C SER A 142 6.20 -17.56 9.60
N PHE A 143 5.80 -16.47 10.25
CA PHE A 143 6.70 -15.52 10.91
C PHE A 143 6.46 -15.36 12.42
N GLY A 144 5.68 -16.25 13.03
CA GLY A 144 5.27 -16.13 14.44
C GLY A 144 3.78 -15.78 14.58
N LEU A 145 3.27 -15.87 15.81
CA LEU A 145 1.83 -15.76 16.08
C LEU A 145 1.28 -14.35 15.86
N SER A 146 2.09 -13.32 16.14
CA SER A 146 1.74 -11.90 16.01
C SER A 146 2.00 -11.28 14.65
N TRP A 147 2.36 -12.11 13.66
CA TRP A 147 2.67 -11.67 12.31
C TRP A 147 1.64 -12.18 11.29
N ALA A 148 0.93 -11.26 10.66
CA ALA A 148 0.25 -11.50 9.39
C ALA A 148 1.24 -11.40 8.23
N SER A 149 0.96 -12.05 7.11
CA SER A 149 1.79 -11.93 5.91
C SER A 149 1.05 -12.33 4.64
N THR A 150 1.55 -11.88 3.48
CA THR A 150 1.06 -12.34 2.17
C THR A 150 1.14 -13.87 2.04
N LEU A 151 2.14 -14.50 2.67
CA LEU A 151 2.34 -15.95 2.66
C LEU A 151 1.42 -16.70 3.64
N ASP A 152 0.84 -16.00 4.63
CA ASP A 152 -0.09 -16.57 5.61
C ASP A 152 -1.57 -16.28 5.31
N GLU A 153 -1.84 -15.47 4.27
CA GLU A 153 -3.19 -15.12 3.85
C GLU A 153 -4.01 -16.38 3.53
N ARG A 154 -5.16 -16.52 4.18
CA ARG A 154 -5.98 -17.74 4.13
C ARG A 154 -7.43 -17.50 4.51
N LEU A 155 -8.28 -18.47 4.13
CA LEU A 155 -9.66 -18.60 4.56
C LEU A 155 -9.80 -19.80 5.51
N GLU A 156 -10.54 -19.64 6.59
CA GLU A 156 -11.03 -20.74 7.42
C GLU A 156 -12.56 -20.83 7.31
N LEU A 157 -13.05 -22.03 7.04
CA LEU A 157 -14.48 -22.28 6.84
C LEU A 157 -15.07 -22.98 8.06
N ASP A 158 -16.23 -22.50 8.50
CA ASP A 158 -17.02 -23.10 9.57
C ASP A 158 -18.53 -23.05 9.26
N ASP A 159 -19.36 -23.39 10.25
CA ASP A 159 -20.82 -23.42 10.08
C ASP A 159 -21.49 -22.03 10.07
N GLN A 160 -20.76 -20.97 10.44
CA GLN A 160 -21.24 -19.59 10.42
C GLN A 160 -20.82 -18.84 9.15
N GLY A 161 -19.81 -19.33 8.43
CA GLY A 161 -19.36 -18.73 7.17
C GLY A 161 -17.87 -18.93 6.92
N VAL A 162 -17.23 -17.87 6.42
CA VAL A 162 -15.81 -17.87 6.07
C VAL A 162 -15.12 -16.76 6.82
N VAL A 163 -13.97 -17.08 7.42
CA VAL A 163 -13.09 -16.12 8.09
C VAL A 163 -11.85 -15.93 7.23
N HIS A 164 -11.55 -14.69 6.83
CA HIS A 164 -10.40 -14.35 6.00
C HIS A 164 -9.36 -13.59 6.83
N ALA A 165 -8.19 -14.19 7.02
CA ALA A 165 -7.02 -13.52 7.58
C ALA A 165 -6.18 -12.91 6.45
N THR A 166 -6.01 -11.59 6.45
CA THR A 166 -5.35 -10.83 5.36
C THR A 166 -3.88 -10.54 5.67
N GLU A 167 -3.11 -10.15 4.63
CA GLU A 167 -1.69 -9.80 4.79
C GLU A 167 -1.41 -8.61 5.72
N ASP A 168 -2.38 -7.70 5.89
CA ASP A 168 -2.29 -6.51 6.72
C ASP A 168 -2.89 -6.70 8.13
N GLY A 169 -3.24 -7.94 8.47
CA GLY A 169 -3.70 -8.33 9.80
C GLY A 169 -5.20 -8.13 10.06
N MET A 170 -5.99 -7.85 9.03
CA MET A 170 -7.44 -7.88 9.18
C MET A 170 -7.94 -9.31 9.31
N ILE A 171 -8.98 -9.48 10.11
CA ILE A 171 -9.81 -10.68 10.14
C ILE A 171 -11.22 -10.29 9.67
N LEU A 172 -11.57 -10.72 8.46
CA LEU A 172 -12.84 -10.40 7.81
C LEU A 172 -13.81 -11.58 7.90
N LEU A 173 -15.05 -11.31 8.32
CA LEU A 173 -16.11 -12.30 8.38
C LEU A 173 -17.01 -12.21 7.15
N TYR A 174 -17.13 -13.31 6.42
CA TYR A 174 -18.04 -13.49 5.31
C TYR A 174 -19.15 -14.47 5.69
N PRO A 175 -20.38 -14.28 5.19
CA PRO A 175 -21.41 -15.31 5.30
C PRO A 175 -21.03 -16.54 4.47
N VAL A 176 -21.74 -17.65 4.66
CA VAL A 176 -21.55 -18.86 3.86
C VAL A 176 -21.74 -18.54 2.36
N PRO A 177 -20.75 -18.81 1.50
CA PRO A 177 -20.83 -18.48 0.08
C PRO A 177 -21.87 -19.37 -0.62
N VAL A 178 -22.59 -18.78 -1.57
CA VAL A 178 -23.57 -19.49 -2.41
C VAL A 178 -22.95 -19.68 -3.80
N PRO A 179 -22.99 -20.91 -4.37
CA PRO A 179 -22.48 -21.16 -5.72
C PRO A 179 -22.97 -20.15 -6.76
N GLY A 180 -22.04 -19.51 -7.46
CA GLY A 180 -22.32 -18.56 -8.55
C GLY A 180 -22.84 -17.19 -8.10
N ALA A 181 -22.86 -16.90 -6.79
CA ALA A 181 -23.23 -15.61 -6.25
C ALA A 181 -22.09 -15.04 -5.40
N SER A 182 -21.91 -13.72 -5.48
CA SER A 182 -20.95 -13.03 -4.63
C SER A 182 -21.55 -12.70 -3.27
N VAL A 183 -20.76 -12.87 -2.22
CA VAL A 183 -21.09 -12.41 -0.86
C VAL A 183 -20.09 -11.36 -0.41
N MET A 184 -20.50 -10.52 0.53
CA MET A 184 -19.70 -9.40 1.00
C MET A 184 -19.27 -9.61 2.45
N PRO A 185 -18.15 -9.03 2.89
CA PRO A 185 -17.77 -9.09 4.29
C PRO A 185 -18.77 -8.27 5.12
N GLN A 186 -18.94 -8.69 6.38
CA GLN A 186 -19.83 -8.02 7.34
C GLN A 186 -19.33 -6.61 7.66
N GLU A 187 -18.02 -6.50 7.91
CA GLU A 187 -17.29 -5.26 8.21
C GLU A 187 -16.03 -5.12 7.36
N GLY A 188 -15.47 -3.91 7.31
CA GLY A 188 -14.25 -3.59 6.58
C GLY A 188 -14.43 -3.36 5.07
N PRO A 189 -13.33 -3.42 4.30
CA PRO A 189 -13.33 -3.11 2.87
C PRO A 189 -14.32 -3.95 2.04
N ARG A 190 -15.02 -3.31 1.10
CA ARG A 190 -16.07 -3.91 0.26
C ARG A 190 -15.52 -4.85 -0.83
N ARG A 191 -14.95 -5.98 -0.42
CA ARG A 191 -14.32 -6.97 -1.31
C ARG A 191 -15.22 -8.19 -1.50
N PRO A 192 -15.94 -8.32 -2.64
CA PRO A 192 -16.81 -9.47 -2.87
C PRO A 192 -16.02 -10.77 -2.93
N MET A 193 -16.56 -11.79 -2.26
CA MET A 193 -16.11 -13.17 -2.31
C MET A 193 -17.02 -13.97 -3.24
N HIS A 194 -16.44 -14.77 -4.12
CA HIS A 194 -17.15 -15.60 -5.09
C HIS A 194 -16.68 -17.06 -5.02
N TRP A 195 -17.61 -17.98 -5.28
CA TRP A 195 -17.32 -19.40 -5.39
C TRP A 195 -18.25 -20.05 -6.42
N ASP A 196 -17.67 -20.78 -7.37
CA ASP A 196 -18.41 -21.38 -8.49
C ASP A 196 -19.17 -22.68 -8.14
N GLY A 197 -19.04 -23.20 -6.92
CA GLY A 197 -19.69 -24.45 -6.52
C GLY A 197 -19.02 -25.73 -7.04
N GLY A 198 -18.01 -25.60 -7.90
CA GLY A 198 -17.28 -26.72 -8.49
C GLY A 198 -16.46 -27.52 -7.45
N PRO A 199 -16.36 -28.85 -7.56
CA PRO A 199 -15.46 -29.63 -6.71
C PRO A 199 -14.00 -29.16 -6.87
N GLY A 200 -13.38 -28.73 -5.77
CA GLY A 200 -12.02 -28.19 -5.80
C GLY A 200 -11.89 -26.84 -6.50
N ALA A 201 -13.00 -26.19 -6.88
CA ALA A 201 -12.96 -24.84 -7.41
C ALA A 201 -12.44 -23.87 -6.34
N PRO A 202 -11.48 -23.00 -6.68
CA PRO A 202 -10.97 -22.03 -5.73
C PRO A 202 -12.09 -21.05 -5.31
N VAL A 203 -12.00 -20.56 -4.08
CA VAL A 203 -12.78 -19.40 -3.64
C VAL A 203 -11.99 -18.17 -4.04
N SER A 204 -12.64 -17.15 -4.59
CA SER A 204 -11.98 -15.91 -4.98
C SER A 204 -12.49 -14.71 -4.20
N ILE A 205 -11.62 -13.73 -3.98
CA ILE A 205 -11.97 -12.43 -3.39
C ILE A 205 -11.38 -11.34 -4.28
N THR A 206 -12.23 -10.47 -4.81
CA THR A 206 -11.82 -9.39 -5.72
C THR A 206 -11.85 -8.06 -4.99
N ASP A 207 -10.79 -7.26 -5.13
CA ASP A 207 -10.79 -5.86 -4.73
C ASP A 207 -11.28 -5.00 -5.92
N PRO A 208 -12.48 -4.38 -5.85
CA PRO A 208 -13.05 -3.67 -7.00
C PRO A 208 -12.24 -2.46 -7.46
N LEU A 209 -11.53 -1.81 -6.54
CA LEU A 209 -10.77 -0.58 -6.80
C LEU A 209 -9.44 -0.87 -7.48
N THR A 210 -8.76 -1.94 -7.06
CA THR A 210 -7.46 -2.35 -7.64
C THR A 210 -7.60 -3.38 -8.76
N ALA A 211 -8.78 -3.98 -8.90
CA ALA A 211 -9.07 -5.07 -9.81
C ALA A 211 -8.29 -6.39 -9.56
N VAL A 212 -7.55 -6.47 -8.45
CA VAL A 212 -6.79 -7.67 -8.08
C VAL A 212 -7.74 -8.69 -7.47
N THR A 213 -7.70 -9.91 -8.01
CA THR A 213 -8.45 -11.06 -7.50
C THR A 213 -7.50 -12.04 -6.83
N ARG A 214 -7.80 -12.38 -5.59
CA ARG A 214 -7.12 -13.41 -4.80
C ARG A 214 -7.83 -14.73 -4.95
N HIS A 215 -7.09 -15.83 -5.10
CA HIS A 215 -7.62 -17.18 -5.28
C HIS A 215 -7.14 -18.07 -4.14
N PHE A 216 -8.07 -18.79 -3.52
CA PHE A 216 -7.85 -19.62 -2.35
C PHE A 216 -8.21 -21.08 -2.63
N ALA A 217 -7.33 -22.00 -2.26
CA ALA A 217 -7.53 -23.43 -2.48
C ALA A 217 -7.05 -24.26 -1.29
N ALA A 218 -7.62 -25.46 -1.16
CA ALA A 218 -7.26 -26.40 -0.11
C ALA A 218 -5.85 -26.97 -0.35
N PRO A 219 -5.08 -27.27 0.70
CA PRO A 219 -3.81 -27.97 0.55
C PRO A 219 -4.03 -29.37 -0.05
N GLN A 220 -3.00 -29.91 -0.72
CA GLN A 220 -3.10 -31.23 -1.37
C GLN A 220 -3.36 -32.37 -0.39
N ARG A 221 -2.82 -32.26 0.84
CA ARG A 221 -3.11 -33.18 1.94
C ARG A 221 -3.58 -32.37 3.14
N PRO A 222 -4.86 -32.49 3.54
CA PRO A 222 -5.31 -31.87 4.77
C PRO A 222 -4.49 -32.41 5.95
N ALA A 223 -4.08 -31.51 6.86
CA ALA A 223 -3.36 -31.89 8.07
C ALA A 223 -4.16 -32.97 8.83
N ALA A 224 -3.47 -34.01 9.30
CA ALA A 224 -4.11 -35.22 9.80
C ALA A 224 -4.95 -35.01 11.09
N ASN A 225 -4.87 -33.83 11.73
CA ASN A 225 -5.51 -33.50 13.00
C ASN A 225 -5.79 -31.99 13.17
N GLU A 226 -6.47 -31.31 12.23
CA GLU A 226 -6.92 -29.92 12.48
C GLU A 226 -8.45 -29.75 12.40
N GLU A 227 -8.96 -29.03 13.39
CA GLU A 227 -10.38 -28.81 13.73
C GLU A 227 -11.10 -27.87 12.73
N ALA A 228 -10.40 -27.18 11.81
CA ALA A 228 -10.96 -26.25 10.81
C ALA A 228 -10.42 -26.50 9.37
N PHE A 229 -11.27 -26.36 8.35
CA PHE A 229 -10.89 -26.53 6.94
C PHE A 229 -10.32 -25.21 6.38
N SER A 230 -9.01 -25.16 6.17
CA SER A 230 -8.29 -23.98 5.66
C SER A 230 -8.11 -24.01 4.14
N LEU A 231 -8.34 -22.88 3.48
CA LEU A 231 -7.95 -22.60 2.10
C LEU A 231 -6.86 -21.53 2.10
N PHE A 232 -5.69 -21.84 1.54
CA PHE A 232 -4.60 -20.87 1.49
C PHE A 232 -4.65 -20.05 0.22
N LEU A 233 -4.12 -18.82 0.28
CA LEU A 233 -3.86 -18.05 -0.92
C LEU A 233 -2.89 -18.84 -1.82
N VAL A 234 -3.31 -19.08 -3.06
CA VAL A 234 -2.55 -19.81 -4.09
C VAL A 234 -2.25 -18.95 -5.31
N ALA A 235 -3.03 -17.89 -5.57
CA ALA A 235 -2.72 -16.97 -6.65
C ALA A 235 -3.34 -15.58 -6.47
N LEU A 236 -2.72 -14.58 -7.10
CA LEU A 236 -3.30 -13.28 -7.39
C LEU A 236 -3.38 -13.09 -8.91
N THR A 237 -4.48 -12.51 -9.41
CA THR A 237 -4.65 -12.19 -10.83
C THR A 237 -5.18 -10.78 -11.02
N ASP A 238 -4.77 -10.10 -12.08
CA ASP A 238 -5.39 -8.86 -12.56
C ASP A 238 -6.44 -9.13 -13.66
N ARG A 239 -7.03 -8.08 -14.23
CA ARG A 239 -8.01 -8.17 -15.33
C ARG A 239 -7.39 -8.56 -16.67
N ASN A 240 -6.10 -8.32 -16.86
CA ASN A 240 -5.38 -8.72 -18.08
C ASN A 240 -4.91 -10.19 -18.03
N GLY A 241 -5.20 -10.90 -16.93
CA GLY A 241 -4.83 -12.29 -16.73
C GLY A 241 -3.38 -12.49 -16.27
N TYR A 242 -2.66 -11.42 -15.95
CA TYR A 242 -1.35 -11.53 -15.32
C TYR A 242 -1.51 -12.16 -13.94
N ARG A 243 -0.62 -13.08 -13.58
CA ARG A 243 -0.77 -13.96 -12.43
C ARG A 243 0.48 -14.00 -11.58
N ILE A 244 0.29 -14.02 -10.27
CA ILE A 244 1.30 -14.42 -9.28
C ILE A 244 0.78 -15.69 -8.62
N ASP A 245 1.55 -16.77 -8.68
CA ASP A 245 1.27 -18.05 -8.03
C ASP A 245 2.10 -18.21 -6.75
N ILE A 246 1.48 -18.73 -5.69
CA ILE A 246 2.15 -19.12 -4.45
C ILE A 246 2.14 -20.64 -4.38
N ASP A 247 3.31 -21.24 -4.61
CA ASP A 247 3.48 -22.68 -4.51
C ASP A 247 3.60 -23.10 -3.05
N ARG A 248 2.93 -24.19 -2.71
CA ARG A 248 2.89 -24.75 -1.36
C ARG A 248 3.17 -26.24 -1.38
N SER A 249 3.81 -26.75 -0.34
CA SER A 249 3.92 -28.18 -0.08
C SER A 249 2.57 -28.80 0.26
N ALA A 250 2.55 -30.14 0.39
CA ALA A 250 1.31 -30.89 0.59
C ALA A 250 0.54 -30.49 1.87
N ASP A 251 1.24 -29.99 2.89
CA ASP A 251 0.69 -29.51 4.17
C ASP A 251 0.29 -28.02 4.16
N GLY A 252 0.49 -27.31 3.04
CA GLY A 252 0.16 -25.89 2.89
C GLY A 252 1.30 -24.91 3.20
N THR A 253 2.49 -25.39 3.59
CA THR A 253 3.66 -24.53 3.82
C THR A 253 4.13 -23.90 2.50
N PRO A 254 4.40 -22.57 2.43
CA PRO A 254 4.87 -21.92 1.20
C PRO A 254 6.28 -22.39 0.82
N VAL A 255 6.53 -22.61 -0.47
CA VAL A 255 7.84 -23.06 -0.99
C VAL A 255 8.38 -22.19 -2.12
N ALA A 256 7.52 -21.49 -2.85
CA ALA A 256 7.93 -20.53 -3.87
C ALA A 256 6.82 -19.53 -4.21
N VAL A 257 7.20 -18.40 -4.80
CA VAL A 257 6.29 -17.45 -5.44
C VAL A 257 6.78 -17.19 -6.86
N ARG A 258 5.89 -17.34 -7.84
CA ARG A 258 6.21 -17.19 -9.27
C ARG A 258 5.24 -16.24 -9.93
N ASP A 259 5.65 -15.55 -10.99
CA ASP A 259 4.74 -14.73 -11.77
C ASP A 259 4.76 -15.03 -13.26
N SER A 260 3.77 -14.48 -13.99
CA SER A 260 3.66 -14.57 -15.45
C SER A 260 4.86 -13.98 -16.19
N GLY A 261 5.64 -13.10 -15.54
CA GLY A 261 6.90 -12.57 -16.06
C GLY A 261 8.06 -13.56 -16.01
N GLY A 262 7.86 -14.74 -15.42
CA GLY A 262 8.87 -15.78 -15.29
C GLY A 262 9.82 -15.57 -14.10
N ARG A 263 9.51 -14.64 -13.20
CA ARG A 263 10.27 -14.46 -11.96
C ARG A 263 9.90 -15.55 -10.97
N HIS A 264 10.85 -15.92 -10.13
CA HIS A 264 10.71 -17.01 -9.16
C HIS A 264 11.45 -16.62 -7.89
N VAL A 265 10.70 -16.44 -6.80
CA VAL A 265 11.21 -16.25 -5.45
C VAL A 265 11.10 -17.58 -4.71
N TYR A 266 12.24 -18.17 -4.33
CA TYR A 266 12.28 -19.32 -3.45
C TYR A 266 11.90 -18.91 -2.03
N VAL A 267 11.10 -19.73 -1.37
CA VAL A 267 10.70 -19.56 0.04
C VAL A 267 11.26 -20.75 0.81
N ASP A 268 12.38 -20.52 1.50
CA ASP A 268 13.01 -21.55 2.33
C ASP A 268 12.25 -21.65 3.64
N THR A 269 11.89 -22.87 4.04
CA THR A 269 11.12 -23.11 5.25
C THR A 269 11.71 -24.20 6.12
N GLU A 270 11.57 -24.03 7.44
CA GLU A 270 11.94 -25.02 8.45
C GLU A 270 10.84 -25.08 9.50
N SER A 271 10.33 -26.29 9.80
CA SER A 271 9.24 -26.50 10.77
C SER A 271 8.01 -25.59 10.55
N GLY A 272 7.66 -25.33 9.28
CA GLY A 272 6.52 -24.48 8.91
C GLY A 272 6.77 -22.97 8.99
N ARG A 273 8.00 -22.53 9.29
CA ARG A 273 8.41 -21.13 9.34
C ARG A 273 9.28 -20.75 8.15
N VAL A 274 9.16 -19.53 7.67
CA VAL A 274 9.99 -19.02 6.57
C VAL A 274 11.34 -18.57 7.14
N THR A 275 12.44 -19.17 6.67
CA THR A 275 13.80 -18.88 7.15
C THR A 275 14.59 -18.03 6.15
N ALA A 276 14.26 -18.08 4.85
CA ALA A 276 14.85 -17.18 3.86
C ALA A 276 13.97 -16.98 2.62
N LEU A 277 14.20 -15.84 1.95
CA LEU A 277 13.63 -15.52 0.64
C LEU A 277 14.78 -15.27 -0.34
N ARG A 278 14.76 -15.95 -1.49
CA ARG A 278 15.82 -15.84 -2.51
C ARG A 278 15.22 -15.64 -3.90
N LEU A 279 15.67 -14.64 -4.63
CA LEU A 279 15.28 -14.44 -6.03
C LEU A 279 16.10 -15.35 -6.94
N ARG A 280 15.46 -16.12 -7.82
CA ARG A 280 16.17 -16.84 -8.88
C ARG A 280 16.89 -15.84 -9.76
N ASP A 281 18.21 -15.92 -9.76
CA ASP A 281 19.10 -15.01 -10.46
C ASP A 281 20.15 -15.83 -11.23
N PRO A 282 20.11 -15.83 -12.57
CA PRO A 282 21.07 -16.57 -13.39
C PRO A 282 22.53 -16.17 -13.13
N GLU A 283 22.79 -14.92 -12.73
CA GLU A 283 24.15 -14.46 -12.44
C GLU A 283 24.67 -14.98 -11.09
N ALA A 284 23.78 -15.25 -10.14
CA ALA A 284 24.09 -15.83 -8.83
C ALA A 284 24.14 -17.37 -8.81
N GLY A 285 23.85 -18.02 -9.94
CA GLY A 285 23.83 -19.48 -10.06
C GLY A 285 22.59 -20.13 -9.43
N SER A 286 22.69 -21.42 -9.06
CA SER A 286 21.55 -22.22 -8.59
C SER A 286 20.98 -21.78 -7.24
N GLU A 287 21.78 -21.09 -6.42
CA GLU A 287 21.36 -20.57 -5.11
C GLU A 287 20.49 -19.29 -5.23
N GLY A 288 20.55 -18.59 -6.37
CA GLY A 288 19.88 -17.29 -6.53
C GLY A 288 20.42 -16.20 -5.59
N THR A 289 19.80 -15.03 -5.64
CA THR A 289 20.17 -13.86 -4.83
C THR A 289 19.36 -13.84 -3.54
N LEU A 290 20.04 -13.93 -2.38
CA LEU A 290 19.41 -13.82 -1.06
C LEU A 290 18.81 -12.43 -0.85
N LEU A 291 17.52 -12.37 -0.51
CA LEU A 291 16.78 -11.14 -0.26
C LEU A 291 16.66 -10.87 1.24
N ARG A 292 16.22 -11.89 1.99
CA ARG A 292 16.00 -11.81 3.44
C ARG A 292 16.31 -13.16 4.09
N ARG A 293 16.77 -13.11 5.35
CA ARG A 293 16.87 -14.26 6.26
C ARG A 293 16.19 -13.93 7.59
N PHE A 294 15.59 -14.94 8.19
CA PHE A 294 14.78 -14.84 9.40
C PHE A 294 15.22 -15.89 10.42
N ASP A 295 15.45 -15.45 11.66
CA ASP A 295 15.83 -16.32 12.78
C ASP A 295 14.77 -16.23 13.89
N TYR A 296 14.47 -17.36 14.55
CA TYR A 296 13.36 -17.49 15.50
C TYR A 296 13.82 -17.93 16.89
N SER A 297 13.05 -17.55 17.92
CA SER A 297 13.18 -18.14 19.25
C SER A 297 12.70 -19.61 19.25
N PRO A 298 13.02 -20.41 20.29
CA PRO A 298 12.44 -21.74 20.47
C PRO A 298 10.91 -21.76 20.54
N GLU A 299 10.31 -20.70 21.07
CA GLU A 299 8.86 -20.47 21.13
C GLU A 299 8.29 -20.07 19.75
N GLY A 300 9.18 -19.64 18.85
CA GLY A 300 8.89 -19.37 17.45
C GLY A 300 8.52 -17.91 17.15
N ASP A 301 8.91 -16.98 18.02
CA ASP A 301 8.84 -15.56 17.71
C ASP A 301 10.00 -15.16 16.78
N LEU A 302 9.74 -14.26 15.83
CA LEU A 302 10.75 -13.80 14.89
C LEU A 302 11.74 -12.86 15.56
N THR A 303 12.96 -13.32 15.82
CA THR A 303 13.96 -12.60 16.63
C THR A 303 14.98 -11.81 15.82
N GLU A 304 15.39 -12.27 14.63
CA GLU A 304 16.36 -11.53 13.81
C GLU A 304 15.94 -11.52 12.33
N ILE A 305 16.13 -10.39 11.66
CA ILE A 305 15.86 -10.19 10.23
C ILE A 305 17.12 -9.64 9.58
N ARG A 306 17.66 -10.35 8.59
CA ARG A 306 18.89 -9.96 7.87
C ARG A 306 18.57 -9.66 6.41
N ASP A 307 19.15 -8.58 5.90
CA ASP A 307 19.11 -8.19 4.49
C ASP A 307 20.47 -8.48 3.83
N SER A 308 20.75 -7.85 2.67
CA SER A 308 22.02 -8.05 1.97
C SER A 308 23.24 -7.50 2.71
N SER A 309 23.07 -6.66 3.74
CA SER A 309 24.18 -6.22 4.60
C SER A 309 24.72 -7.35 5.50
N GLY A 310 23.91 -8.39 5.74
CA GLY A 310 24.21 -9.48 6.67
C GLY A 310 24.03 -9.13 8.15
N LEU A 311 23.82 -7.86 8.49
CA LEU A 311 23.55 -7.42 9.86
C LEU A 311 22.07 -7.65 10.22
N PRO A 312 21.77 -8.06 11.46
CA PRO A 312 20.39 -8.31 11.89
C PRO A 312 19.72 -7.04 12.43
N LEU A 313 18.49 -6.78 11.99
CA LEU A 313 17.48 -6.11 12.81
C LEU A 313 17.02 -7.12 13.85
N LYS A 314 17.07 -6.77 15.13
CA LYS A 314 16.72 -7.66 16.25
C LYS A 314 15.41 -7.26 16.89
N LEU A 315 14.57 -8.23 17.21
CA LEU A 315 13.28 -8.05 17.86
C LEU A 315 13.27 -8.84 19.18
N THR A 316 12.63 -8.28 20.21
CA THR A 316 12.37 -8.97 21.48
C THR A 316 10.88 -9.00 21.77
N TYR A 317 10.45 -10.02 22.53
CA TYR A 317 9.04 -10.31 22.77
C TYR A 317 8.76 -10.55 24.25
N ASP A 318 7.50 -10.37 24.64
CA ASP A 318 6.97 -10.92 25.88
C ASP A 318 6.31 -12.30 25.68
N ASP A 319 5.76 -12.86 26.74
CA ASP A 319 5.08 -14.17 26.76
C ASP A 319 3.78 -14.21 25.95
N HIS A 320 3.26 -13.03 25.57
CA HIS A 320 2.13 -12.88 24.68
C HIS A 320 2.58 -12.81 23.20
N SER A 321 3.86 -12.96 22.86
CA SER A 321 4.40 -12.75 21.51
C SER A 321 4.21 -11.30 21.00
N ARG A 322 4.18 -10.30 21.88
CA ARG A 322 4.17 -8.88 21.48
C ARG A 322 5.59 -8.37 21.39
N ILE A 323 5.93 -7.63 20.33
CA ILE A 323 7.25 -6.98 20.22
C ILE A 323 7.42 -5.96 21.36
N THR A 324 8.36 -6.20 22.27
CA THR A 324 8.69 -5.28 23.38
C THR A 324 9.88 -4.37 23.05
N SER A 325 10.72 -4.75 22.09
CA SER A 325 11.76 -3.87 21.56
C SER A 325 12.23 -4.27 20.17
N TRP A 326 12.87 -3.32 19.49
CA TRP A 326 13.72 -3.62 18.34
C TRP A 326 15.07 -2.91 18.45
N ILE A 327 16.09 -3.47 17.78
CA ILE A 327 17.42 -2.88 17.58
C ILE A 327 17.73 -2.95 16.08
N ASP A 328 17.90 -1.80 15.43
CA ASP A 328 18.27 -1.71 14.02
C ASP A 328 19.70 -2.19 13.76
N ARG A 329 20.09 -2.26 12.49
CA ARG A 329 21.41 -2.75 12.05
C ARG A 329 22.53 -1.75 12.31
N ASN A 330 22.19 -0.52 12.66
CA ASN A 330 23.11 0.53 13.09
C ASN A 330 23.29 0.56 14.63
N GLY A 331 22.49 -0.21 15.37
CA GLY A 331 22.55 -0.36 16.82
C GLY A 331 21.61 0.58 17.61
N TYR A 332 20.77 1.37 16.94
CA TYR A 332 19.73 2.14 17.63
C TYR A 332 18.55 1.24 17.95
N TRP A 333 17.89 1.54 19.06
CA TRP A 333 16.81 0.73 19.59
C TRP A 333 15.60 1.57 19.99
N TYR A 334 14.46 0.89 20.04
CA TYR A 334 13.19 1.38 20.58
C TYR A 334 12.51 0.30 21.41
N ARG A 335 11.78 0.69 22.45
CA ARG A 335 11.04 -0.19 23.37
C ARG A 335 9.58 0.21 23.48
N PHE A 336 8.73 -0.79 23.69
CA PHE A 336 7.30 -0.66 23.92
C PHE A 336 6.94 -1.25 25.27
N THR A 337 6.01 -0.60 25.98
CA THR A 337 5.39 -1.14 27.19
C THR A 337 3.90 -1.28 26.93
N TYR A 338 3.32 -2.39 27.38
CA TYR A 338 1.92 -2.71 27.14
C TYR A 338 1.11 -2.79 28.44
N ASP A 339 -0.20 -2.58 28.31
CA ASP A 339 -1.16 -3.01 29.32
C ASP A 339 -1.59 -4.48 29.12
N ASP A 340 -2.58 -4.92 29.88
CA ASP A 340 -3.15 -6.28 29.83
C ASP A 340 -4.13 -6.49 28.66
N GLN A 341 -4.41 -5.46 27.88
CA GLN A 341 -5.30 -5.46 26.71
C GLN A 341 -4.53 -5.36 25.38
N ASP A 342 -3.23 -5.66 25.42
CA ASP A 342 -2.31 -5.62 24.27
C ASP A 342 -2.13 -4.22 23.66
N ARG A 343 -2.45 -3.16 24.40
CA ARG A 343 -2.27 -1.76 23.97
C ARG A 343 -0.95 -1.21 24.48
N CYS A 344 -0.25 -0.49 23.62
CA CYS A 344 1.00 0.17 23.96
C CYS A 344 0.74 1.41 24.82
N VAL A 345 1.23 1.42 26.06
CA VAL A 345 1.05 2.54 27.01
C VAL A 345 2.27 3.47 27.08
N ALA A 346 3.43 3.04 26.56
CA ALA A 346 4.63 3.87 26.50
C ALA A 346 5.63 3.39 25.44
N GLY A 347 6.36 4.35 24.88
CA GLY A 347 7.46 4.13 23.95
C GLY A 347 8.74 4.83 24.43
N GLU A 348 9.90 4.25 24.14
CA GLU A 348 11.20 4.88 24.41
C GLU A 348 12.27 4.43 23.41
N GLY A 349 12.93 5.40 22.78
CA GLY A 349 14.09 5.19 21.93
C GLY A 349 15.44 5.39 22.62
N THR A 350 16.49 5.15 21.85
CA THR A 350 17.89 5.38 22.26
C THR A 350 18.10 6.79 22.81
N ASP A 351 18.82 6.91 23.93
CA ASP A 351 19.08 8.18 24.64
C ASP A 351 17.81 8.95 25.04
N GLY A 352 16.67 8.26 25.19
CA GLY A 352 15.38 8.86 25.53
C GLY A 352 14.71 9.61 24.37
N LEU A 353 15.23 9.46 23.15
CA LEU A 353 14.58 9.94 21.94
C LEU A 353 13.19 9.31 21.79
N LEU A 354 12.24 10.09 21.27
CA LEU A 354 10.87 9.64 21.00
C LEU A 354 10.17 9.00 22.22
N ARG A 355 10.55 9.38 23.45
CA ARG A 355 9.82 8.95 24.64
C ARG A 355 8.38 9.43 24.55
N CYS A 356 7.42 8.54 24.82
CA CYS A 356 6.01 8.89 24.90
C CYS A 356 5.27 8.09 25.97
N THR A 357 4.14 8.62 26.41
CA THR A 357 3.16 7.91 27.25
C THR A 357 1.78 8.06 26.66
N ILE A 358 0.99 6.99 26.70
CA ILE A 358 -0.33 6.92 26.09
C ILE A 358 -1.35 6.52 27.16
N ALA A 359 -2.40 7.33 27.31
CA ALA A 359 -3.50 7.06 28.21
C ALA A 359 -4.78 6.83 27.42
N TYR A 360 -5.45 5.72 27.70
CA TYR A 360 -6.70 5.31 27.06
C TYR A 360 -7.89 5.54 28.00
N ASP A 361 -8.89 6.23 27.49
CA ASP A 361 -10.19 6.46 28.13
C ASP A 361 -11.27 5.88 27.22
N THR A 362 -11.49 4.57 27.36
CA THR A 362 -12.39 3.81 26.48
C THR A 362 -13.85 4.20 26.63
N ASP A 363 -14.26 4.61 27.84
CA ASP A 363 -15.63 5.06 28.13
C ASP A 363 -15.97 6.32 27.34
N ASN A 364 -14.99 7.22 27.20
CA ASN A 364 -15.13 8.44 26.42
C ASN A 364 -14.62 8.31 24.96
N ARG A 365 -14.13 7.12 24.56
CA ARG A 365 -13.48 6.87 23.25
C ARG A 365 -12.42 7.92 22.95
N GLU A 366 -11.52 8.13 23.92
CA GLU A 366 -10.47 9.14 23.86
C GLU A 366 -9.10 8.54 24.20
N THR A 367 -8.07 8.93 23.43
CA THR A 367 -6.67 8.57 23.66
C THR A 367 -5.87 9.85 23.81
N ARG A 368 -5.00 9.92 24.82
CA ARG A 368 -4.09 11.04 25.06
C ARG A 368 -2.66 10.56 24.89
N TYR A 369 -2.00 11.06 23.85
CA TYR A 369 -0.58 10.84 23.59
C TYR A 369 0.22 12.01 24.15
N THR A 370 1.21 11.75 25.00
CA THR A 370 2.11 12.78 25.52
C THR A 370 3.54 12.51 25.06
N ASP A 371 4.14 13.47 24.36
CA ASP A 371 5.50 13.37 23.83
C ASP A 371 6.58 13.60 24.91
N ALA A 372 7.84 13.45 24.52
CA ALA A 372 9.00 13.63 25.41
C ALA A 372 9.13 15.06 25.98
N SER A 373 8.49 16.04 25.35
CA SER A 373 8.47 17.45 25.79
C SER A 373 7.29 17.76 26.71
N GLY A 374 6.39 16.79 26.96
CA GLY A 374 5.18 16.97 27.75
C GLY A 374 4.01 17.57 26.97
N ASN A 375 4.09 17.65 25.64
CA ASN A 375 2.98 18.11 24.81
C ASN A 375 1.98 16.96 24.63
N THR A 376 0.70 17.23 24.84
CA THR A 376 -0.36 16.22 24.73
C THR A 376 -1.23 16.44 23.51
N THR A 377 -1.38 15.41 22.67
CA THR A 377 -2.35 15.34 21.58
C THR A 377 -3.49 14.41 21.97
N THR A 378 -4.73 14.85 21.74
CA THR A 378 -5.94 14.07 22.06
C THR A 378 -6.61 13.55 20.79
N TYR A 379 -6.90 12.26 20.75
CA TYR A 379 -7.60 11.57 19.66
C TYR A 379 -8.96 11.10 20.17
N ARG A 380 -10.01 11.27 19.37
CA ARG A 380 -11.35 10.72 19.66
C ARG A 380 -11.87 9.92 18.48
N TRP A 381 -12.55 8.82 18.78
CA TRP A 381 -13.17 7.94 17.77
C TRP A 381 -14.64 7.64 18.07
N ASN A 382 -15.34 7.10 17.07
CA ASN A 382 -16.71 6.64 17.20
C ASN A 382 -16.79 5.11 17.45
N GLU A 383 -17.98 4.55 17.46
CA GLU A 383 -18.25 3.11 17.70
C GLU A 383 -17.69 2.20 16.61
N LEU A 384 -17.35 2.76 15.45
CA LEU A 384 -16.75 2.04 14.33
C LEU A 384 -15.22 2.16 14.32
N TYR A 385 -14.61 2.63 15.42
CA TYR A 385 -13.16 2.85 15.53
C TYR A 385 -12.61 3.84 14.49
N GLN A 386 -13.44 4.79 14.05
CA GLN A 386 -13.08 5.84 13.10
C GLN A 386 -12.69 7.12 13.83
N LEU A 387 -11.58 7.73 13.43
CA LEU A 387 -11.04 8.92 14.07
C LEU A 387 -11.89 10.16 13.76
N VAL A 388 -12.68 10.65 14.72
CA VAL A 388 -13.61 11.77 14.54
C VAL A 388 -13.04 13.12 14.98
N ALA A 389 -12.02 13.14 15.83
CA ALA A 389 -11.34 14.38 16.20
C ALA A 389 -9.88 14.16 16.60
N VAL A 390 -9.02 15.12 16.24
CA VAL A 390 -7.65 15.25 16.72
C VAL A 390 -7.47 16.67 17.25
N THR A 391 -7.06 16.79 18.51
CA THR A 391 -6.76 18.07 19.15
C THR A 391 -5.25 18.14 19.39
N ASP A 392 -4.59 19.10 18.76
CA ASP A 392 -3.15 19.31 18.93
C ASP A 392 -2.83 19.87 20.34
N PRO A 393 -1.54 19.91 20.75
CA PRO A 393 -1.16 20.44 22.06
C PRO A 393 -1.48 21.92 22.28
N LEU A 394 -1.78 22.67 21.22
CA LEU A 394 -2.19 24.07 21.29
C LEU A 394 -3.71 24.22 21.42
N GLY A 395 -4.46 23.12 21.42
CA GLY A 395 -5.92 23.10 21.52
C GLY A 395 -6.64 23.20 20.17
N HIS A 396 -5.92 23.21 19.05
CA HIS A 396 -6.53 23.25 17.72
C HIS A 396 -7.11 21.89 17.36
N THR A 397 -8.41 21.85 17.07
CA THR A 397 -9.12 20.59 16.77
C THR A 397 -9.42 20.46 15.29
N THR A 398 -8.97 19.36 14.67
CA THR A 398 -9.48 18.89 13.38
C THR A 398 -10.57 17.86 13.62
N ARG A 399 -11.69 17.94 12.90
CA ARG A 399 -12.81 16.99 12.99
C ARG A 399 -13.03 16.28 11.66
N SER A 400 -13.47 15.03 11.74
CA SER A 400 -13.77 14.20 10.58
C SER A 400 -15.10 13.47 10.78
N GLU A 401 -15.88 13.37 9.71
CA GLU A 401 -17.07 12.51 9.65
C GLU A 401 -16.82 11.43 8.60
N TRP A 402 -17.31 10.22 8.86
CA TRP A 402 -17.08 9.03 8.05
C TRP A 402 -18.40 8.33 7.81
N ASP A 403 -18.48 7.53 6.74
CA ASP A 403 -19.57 6.58 6.59
C ASP A 403 -19.25 5.23 7.23
N ARG A 404 -20.18 4.27 7.17
CA ARG A 404 -19.99 2.93 7.76
C ARG A 404 -18.96 2.04 7.07
N HIS A 405 -18.27 2.53 6.05
CA HIS A 405 -17.31 1.81 5.22
C HIS A 405 -15.93 2.49 5.22
N ASP A 406 -15.64 3.28 6.26
CA ASP A 406 -14.37 3.99 6.47
C ASP A 406 -14.02 5.00 5.38
N ARG A 407 -15.02 5.53 4.68
CA ARG A 407 -14.83 6.61 3.70
C ARG A 407 -15.11 7.96 4.37
N LEU A 408 -14.15 8.87 4.26
CA LEU A 408 -14.22 10.21 4.85
C LEU A 408 -15.30 11.03 4.16
N LEU A 409 -16.35 11.46 4.86
CA LEU A 409 -17.42 12.31 4.31
C LEU A 409 -17.10 13.80 4.44
N THR A 410 -16.56 14.21 5.59
CA THR A 410 -16.19 15.60 5.83
C THR A 410 -14.92 15.70 6.65
N ARG A 411 -14.17 16.79 6.44
CA ARG A 411 -13.04 17.17 7.29
C ARG A 411 -13.08 18.66 7.55
N THR A 412 -13.19 19.02 8.82
CA THR A 412 -13.19 20.41 9.29
C THR A 412 -11.86 20.69 9.99
N ASP A 413 -11.13 21.68 9.50
CA ASP A 413 -9.90 22.11 10.15
C ASP A 413 -10.16 22.90 11.44
N ALA A 414 -9.10 23.28 12.15
CA ALA A 414 -9.20 24.05 13.38
C ALA A 414 -9.79 25.47 13.21
N GLY A 415 -9.79 26.01 11.98
CA GLY A 415 -10.41 27.28 11.64
C GLY A 415 -11.90 27.16 11.30
N GLY A 416 -12.50 25.97 11.40
CA GLY A 416 -13.89 25.72 11.04
C GLY A 416 -14.15 25.60 9.54
N ARG A 417 -13.10 25.47 8.72
CA ARG A 417 -13.21 25.32 7.26
C ARG A 417 -13.40 23.84 6.92
N THR A 418 -14.49 23.53 6.23
CA THR A 418 -14.89 22.15 5.94
C THR A 418 -14.69 21.78 4.48
N THR A 419 -13.96 20.69 4.25
CA THR A 419 -13.93 19.97 2.97
C THR A 419 -14.93 18.82 3.03
N ARG A 420 -15.68 18.59 1.95
CA ARG A 420 -16.64 17.47 1.83
C ARG A 420 -16.24 16.55 0.69
N TYR A 421 -16.49 15.26 0.86
CA TYR A 421 -16.18 14.21 -0.09
C TYR A 421 -17.44 13.42 -0.40
N MET A 422 -17.57 12.98 -1.65
CA MET A 422 -18.68 12.15 -2.12
C MET A 422 -18.12 10.94 -2.87
N TYR A 423 -18.83 9.83 -2.77
CA TYR A 423 -18.44 8.55 -3.37
C TYR A 423 -19.65 7.90 -4.05
N ASP A 424 -19.40 7.04 -5.03
CA ASP A 424 -20.42 6.16 -5.59
C ASP A 424 -20.59 4.87 -4.77
N GLU A 425 -21.44 3.95 -5.27
CA GLU A 425 -21.72 2.66 -4.63
C GLU A 425 -20.51 1.72 -4.59
N THR A 426 -19.55 1.88 -5.51
CA THR A 426 -18.29 1.11 -5.53
C THR A 426 -17.26 1.68 -4.55
N GLY A 427 -17.48 2.90 -4.07
CA GLY A 427 -16.54 3.64 -3.22
C GLY A 427 -15.53 4.47 -3.98
N ALA A 428 -15.67 4.62 -5.30
CA ALA A 428 -14.85 5.55 -6.04
C ALA A 428 -15.30 7.00 -5.77
N PRO A 429 -14.36 7.97 -5.66
CA PRO A 429 -14.69 9.37 -5.44
C PRO A 429 -15.51 9.96 -6.60
N THR A 430 -16.53 10.75 -6.29
CA THR A 430 -17.36 11.47 -7.27
C THR A 430 -17.31 12.98 -7.12
N ALA A 431 -16.99 13.49 -5.92
CA ALA A 431 -16.76 14.92 -5.72
C ALA A 431 -15.88 15.23 -4.51
N VAL A 432 -15.14 16.34 -4.61
CA VAL A 432 -14.51 17.04 -3.49
C VAL A 432 -14.97 18.49 -3.52
N ILE A 433 -15.55 18.95 -2.42
CA ILE A 433 -16.02 20.34 -2.24
C ILE A 433 -15.15 21.00 -1.18
N ARG A 434 -14.42 22.05 -1.57
CA ARG A 434 -13.52 22.79 -0.68
C ARG A 434 -14.28 23.81 0.18
N PRO A 435 -13.65 24.35 1.24
CA PRO A 435 -14.29 25.33 2.11
C PRO A 435 -14.76 26.62 1.43
N ASP A 436 -14.17 26.98 0.29
CA ASP A 436 -14.56 28.14 -0.53
C ASP A 436 -15.72 27.86 -1.49
N GLY A 437 -16.28 26.64 -1.45
CA GLY A 437 -17.34 26.17 -2.34
C GLY A 437 -16.83 25.66 -3.70
N SER A 438 -15.53 25.78 -3.99
CA SER A 438 -14.96 25.21 -5.22
C SER A 438 -15.11 23.69 -5.22
N ARG A 439 -15.42 23.13 -6.38
CA ARG A 439 -15.84 21.74 -6.52
C ARG A 439 -15.08 21.04 -7.63
N GLU A 440 -14.47 19.91 -7.30
CA GLU A 440 -13.92 18.95 -8.27
C GLU A 440 -14.88 17.76 -8.34
N THR A 441 -15.13 17.22 -9.54
CA THR A 441 -16.02 16.07 -9.73
C THR A 441 -15.40 15.03 -10.63
N ALA A 442 -15.78 13.77 -10.42
CA ALA A 442 -15.47 12.67 -11.31
C ALA A 442 -16.74 11.91 -11.67
N GLU A 443 -16.88 11.58 -12.95
CA GLU A 443 -17.83 10.58 -13.42
C GLU A 443 -17.06 9.27 -13.59
N ASN A 444 -17.54 8.19 -12.97
CA ASN A 444 -16.84 6.90 -12.98
C ASN A 444 -17.60 5.88 -13.83
N ASN A 445 -16.88 4.96 -14.47
CA ASN A 445 -17.47 3.79 -15.10
C ASN A 445 -17.93 2.75 -14.04
N ALA A 446 -18.50 1.63 -14.49
CA ALA A 446 -19.00 0.55 -13.61
C ALA A 446 -17.90 -0.11 -12.75
N TRP A 447 -16.62 0.15 -13.03
CA TRP A 447 -15.47 -0.33 -12.26
C TRP A 447 -14.88 0.73 -11.33
N GLY A 448 -15.54 1.89 -11.17
CA GLY A 448 -15.05 2.98 -10.33
C GLY A 448 -13.86 3.75 -10.93
N GLN A 449 -13.56 3.57 -12.22
CA GLN A 449 -12.50 4.32 -12.89
C GLN A 449 -13.07 5.63 -13.47
N PRO A 450 -12.38 6.77 -13.31
CA PRO A 450 -12.89 8.06 -13.80
C PRO A 450 -12.87 8.11 -15.32
N VAL A 451 -14.01 8.42 -15.94
CA VAL A 451 -14.17 8.68 -17.39
C VAL A 451 -14.22 10.17 -17.71
N THR A 452 -14.68 11.00 -16.76
CA THR A 452 -14.60 12.46 -16.83
C THR A 452 -14.10 12.97 -15.48
N VAL A 453 -13.12 13.87 -15.49
CA VAL A 453 -12.67 14.59 -14.29
C VAL A 453 -12.76 16.10 -14.54
N VAL A 454 -13.58 16.79 -13.76
CA VAL A 454 -13.76 18.25 -13.84
C VAL A 454 -13.08 18.89 -12.64
N GLN A 455 -12.15 19.80 -12.92
CA GLN A 455 -11.45 20.58 -11.90
C GLN A 455 -12.30 21.76 -11.42
N ALA A 456 -11.88 22.36 -10.31
CA ALA A 456 -12.56 23.49 -9.68
C ALA A 456 -12.73 24.72 -10.58
N ASP A 457 -11.88 24.88 -11.59
CA ASP A 457 -11.90 25.96 -12.58
C ASP A 457 -12.73 25.62 -13.84
N GLY A 458 -13.38 24.45 -13.86
CA GLY A 458 -14.22 23.97 -14.96
C GLY A 458 -13.46 23.22 -16.07
N HIS A 459 -12.14 23.12 -16.00
CA HIS A 459 -11.37 22.32 -16.95
C HIS A 459 -11.67 20.83 -16.79
N ALA A 460 -12.00 20.17 -17.90
CA ALA A 460 -12.40 18.77 -17.92
C ALA A 460 -11.37 17.90 -18.64
N TRP A 461 -11.06 16.76 -18.04
CA TRP A 461 -10.30 15.68 -18.66
C TRP A 461 -11.25 14.53 -19.00
N HIS A 462 -11.06 13.91 -20.15
CA HIS A 462 -11.80 12.72 -20.56
C HIS A 462 -10.85 11.53 -20.68
N LEU A 463 -11.27 10.39 -20.14
CA LEU A 463 -10.48 9.17 -20.02
C LEU A 463 -11.27 8.01 -20.64
N GLU A 464 -10.64 7.29 -21.54
CA GLU A 464 -11.22 6.14 -22.23
C GLU A 464 -10.47 4.87 -21.83
N TYR A 465 -11.19 3.79 -21.54
CA TYR A 465 -10.61 2.50 -21.14
C TYR A 465 -11.10 1.37 -22.05
N ASP A 466 -10.28 0.32 -22.18
CA ASP A 466 -10.71 -0.92 -22.80
C ASP A 466 -11.56 -1.81 -21.85
N GLU A 467 -11.97 -2.98 -22.33
CA GLU A 467 -12.78 -3.95 -21.57
C GLU A 467 -12.05 -4.60 -20.38
N HIS A 468 -10.72 -4.44 -20.28
CA HIS A 468 -9.93 -4.91 -19.14
C HIS A 468 -9.60 -3.78 -18.16
N GLY A 469 -9.99 -2.53 -18.48
CA GLY A 469 -9.76 -1.35 -17.66
C GLY A 469 -8.40 -0.67 -17.93
N ASN A 470 -7.71 -0.99 -19.01
CA ASN A 470 -6.49 -0.27 -19.41
C ASN A 470 -6.85 1.08 -20.05
N LEU A 471 -6.16 2.15 -19.68
CA LEU A 471 -6.40 3.50 -20.23
C LEU A 471 -5.94 3.54 -21.69
N ILE A 472 -6.85 3.64 -22.65
CA ILE A 472 -6.55 3.68 -24.09
C ILE A 472 -6.47 5.10 -24.65
N ALA A 473 -7.04 6.09 -23.96
CA ALA A 473 -6.82 7.49 -24.27
C ALA A 473 -7.12 8.44 -23.12
N GLU A 474 -6.42 9.58 -23.11
CA GLU A 474 -6.75 10.74 -22.30
C GLU A 474 -6.85 11.98 -23.19
N THR A 475 -7.84 12.82 -22.94
CA THR A 475 -8.01 14.11 -23.62
C THR A 475 -8.02 15.22 -22.58
N ASP A 476 -7.11 16.18 -22.75
CA ASP A 476 -7.00 17.32 -21.87
C ASP A 476 -8.10 18.39 -22.16
N PRO A 477 -8.23 19.42 -21.31
CA PRO A 477 -9.23 20.47 -21.49
C PRO A 477 -9.05 21.32 -22.75
N ALA A 478 -7.87 21.30 -23.37
CA ALA A 478 -7.59 21.99 -24.64
C ALA A 478 -7.92 21.10 -25.87
N GLY A 479 -8.37 19.85 -25.66
CA GLY A 479 -8.65 18.88 -26.70
C GLY A 479 -7.43 18.10 -27.17
N ALA A 480 -6.28 18.25 -26.50
CA ALA A 480 -5.09 17.47 -26.82
C ALA A 480 -5.28 16.03 -26.34
N ARG A 481 -5.24 15.08 -27.27
CA ARG A 481 -5.51 13.67 -27.00
C ARG A 481 -4.24 12.83 -27.08
N ILE A 482 -3.96 12.06 -26.03
CA ILE A 482 -2.90 11.05 -26.00
C ILE A 482 -3.58 9.68 -26.03
N SER A 483 -3.08 8.73 -26.82
CA SER A 483 -3.62 7.37 -26.88
C SER A 483 -2.57 6.30 -26.66
N TYR A 484 -3.03 5.15 -26.18
CA TYR A 484 -2.20 4.04 -25.72
C TYR A 484 -2.66 2.74 -26.38
N ARG A 485 -1.72 1.84 -26.70
CA ARG A 485 -2.03 0.46 -27.10
C ARG A 485 -1.34 -0.54 -26.20
N TYR A 486 -2.03 -1.64 -25.95
CA TYR A 486 -1.58 -2.72 -25.09
C TYR A 486 -1.58 -4.06 -25.83
N ARG A 487 -0.68 -4.94 -25.40
CA ARG A 487 -0.71 -6.38 -25.69
C ARG A 487 -1.83 -7.03 -24.85
N ALA A 488 -2.23 -8.25 -25.22
CA ALA A 488 -3.31 -8.98 -24.56
C ALA A 488 -3.08 -9.25 -23.06
N ASP A 489 -1.84 -9.22 -22.58
CA ASP A 489 -1.52 -9.36 -21.15
C ASP A 489 -1.38 -8.02 -20.42
N GLY A 490 -1.75 -6.90 -21.05
CA GLY A 490 -1.74 -5.57 -20.46
C GLY A 490 -0.43 -4.79 -20.64
N ALA A 491 0.58 -5.36 -21.31
CA ALA A 491 1.84 -4.66 -21.55
C ALA A 491 1.68 -3.52 -22.57
N LEU A 492 2.12 -2.30 -22.22
CA LEU A 492 2.07 -1.13 -23.10
C LEU A 492 3.03 -1.29 -24.29
N THR A 493 2.52 -1.11 -25.51
CA THR A 493 3.28 -1.27 -26.77
C THR A 493 3.35 -0.01 -27.61
N GLU A 494 2.43 0.94 -27.43
CA GLU A 494 2.41 2.18 -28.22
C GLU A 494 1.88 3.35 -27.38
N ILE A 495 2.49 4.53 -27.57
CA ILE A 495 2.00 5.81 -27.07
C ILE A 495 1.96 6.78 -28.25
N THR A 496 0.80 7.36 -28.54
CA THR A 496 0.63 8.41 -29.54
C THR A 496 0.28 9.71 -28.85
N ASP A 497 1.09 10.75 -29.05
CA ASP A 497 0.83 12.07 -28.48
C ASP A 497 -0.24 12.86 -29.25
N ALA A 498 -0.58 14.05 -28.73
CA ALA A 498 -1.59 14.92 -29.33
C ALA A 498 -1.25 15.47 -30.73
N LEU A 499 0.01 15.34 -31.17
CA LEU A 499 0.45 15.72 -32.52
C LEU A 499 0.43 14.52 -33.48
N GLY A 500 -0.01 13.35 -33.03
CA GLY A 500 0.00 12.10 -33.81
C GLY A 500 1.38 11.47 -33.90
N ARG A 501 2.34 11.88 -33.06
CA ARG A 501 3.68 11.28 -33.00
C ARG A 501 3.60 10.04 -32.13
N THR A 502 4.06 8.91 -32.67
CA THR A 502 3.99 7.60 -32.01
C THR A 502 5.36 7.18 -31.49
N ALA A 503 5.42 6.76 -30.23
CA ALA A 503 6.52 5.95 -29.70
C ALA A 503 6.08 4.48 -29.57
N VAL A 504 6.94 3.55 -29.98
CA VAL A 504 6.70 2.10 -29.93
C VAL A 504 7.58 1.45 -28.87
N LEU A 505 6.99 0.55 -28.09
CA LEU A 505 7.65 -0.19 -27.01
C LEU A 505 7.65 -1.69 -27.30
N GLU A 506 8.77 -2.35 -27.00
CA GLU A 506 8.85 -3.80 -26.93
C GLU A 506 9.08 -4.20 -25.46
N PRO A 507 8.01 -4.53 -24.72
CA PRO A 507 8.13 -4.95 -23.33
C PRO A 507 8.53 -6.43 -23.19
N ASP A 508 9.17 -6.77 -22.07
CA ASP A 508 9.38 -8.15 -21.66
C ASP A 508 8.08 -8.80 -21.11
N ALA A 509 8.19 -10.05 -20.66
CA ALA A 509 7.06 -10.79 -20.10
C ALA A 509 6.54 -10.20 -18.77
N ALA A 510 7.32 -9.37 -18.07
CA ALA A 510 6.89 -8.64 -16.87
C ALA A 510 6.28 -7.27 -17.21
N GLY A 511 6.20 -6.91 -18.50
CA GLY A 511 5.68 -5.64 -18.99
C GLY A 511 6.69 -4.50 -18.97
N LEU A 512 7.97 -4.78 -18.70
CA LEU A 512 9.01 -3.75 -18.61
C LEU A 512 9.64 -3.53 -19.99
N PRO A 513 9.75 -2.28 -20.49
CA PRO A 513 10.34 -2.02 -21.81
C PRO A 513 11.79 -2.53 -21.93
N LEU A 514 12.05 -3.32 -22.98
CA LEU A 514 13.39 -3.70 -23.45
C LEU A 514 13.87 -2.79 -24.56
N THR A 515 12.94 -2.29 -25.38
CA THR A 515 13.24 -1.27 -26.40
C THR A 515 12.16 -0.20 -26.41
N ALA A 516 12.56 1.01 -26.78
CA ALA A 516 11.68 2.13 -27.03
C ALA A 516 12.14 2.83 -28.31
N THR A 517 11.25 2.94 -29.29
CA THR A 517 11.48 3.67 -30.55
C THR A 517 10.67 4.95 -30.49
N ASP A 518 11.33 6.11 -30.56
CA ASP A 518 10.65 7.41 -30.61
C ASP A 518 10.01 7.66 -31.99
N ALA A 519 9.29 8.78 -32.12
CA ALA A 519 8.58 9.11 -33.35
C ALA A 519 9.50 9.46 -34.52
N GLU A 520 10.76 9.82 -34.23
CA GLU A 520 11.81 10.08 -35.19
C GLU A 520 12.57 8.80 -35.61
N GLY A 521 12.21 7.64 -35.04
CA GLY A 521 12.83 6.34 -35.30
C GLY A 521 14.09 6.06 -34.48
N GLY A 522 14.41 6.92 -33.52
CA GLY A 522 15.50 6.73 -32.56
C GLY A 522 15.19 5.58 -31.60
N ILE A 523 16.07 4.58 -31.57
CA ILE A 523 15.89 3.37 -30.75
C ILE A 523 16.74 3.46 -29.49
N THR A 524 16.09 3.39 -28.34
CA THR A 524 16.74 3.16 -27.04
C THR A 524 16.55 1.71 -26.62
N ARG A 525 17.62 1.06 -26.14
CA ARG A 525 17.60 -0.34 -25.65
C ARG A 525 17.95 -0.41 -24.17
N TYR A 526 17.27 -1.28 -23.44
CA TYR A 526 17.46 -1.50 -22.01
C TYR A 526 17.86 -2.96 -21.76
N SER A 527 18.89 -3.14 -20.94
CA SER A 527 19.21 -4.42 -20.31
C SER A 527 18.82 -4.36 -18.85
N ARG A 528 18.21 -5.43 -18.34
CA ARG A 528 17.67 -5.50 -16.97
C ARG A 528 18.25 -6.67 -16.20
N ASP A 529 18.39 -6.50 -14.90
CA ASP A 529 18.76 -7.59 -13.98
C ASP A 529 17.54 -8.47 -13.63
N ALA A 530 17.75 -9.51 -12.80
CA ALA A 530 16.70 -10.42 -12.36
C ALA A 530 15.57 -9.73 -11.56
N PHE A 531 15.83 -8.54 -10.99
CA PHE A 531 14.84 -7.72 -10.28
C PHE A 531 14.00 -6.86 -11.22
N GLY A 532 14.35 -6.81 -12.51
CA GLY A 532 13.71 -5.96 -13.53
C GLY A 532 14.28 -4.54 -13.62
N ARG A 533 15.39 -4.25 -12.93
CA ARG A 533 16.00 -2.90 -12.90
C ARG A 533 16.94 -2.72 -14.07
N VAL A 534 17.01 -1.51 -14.63
CA VAL A 534 17.90 -1.21 -15.75
C VAL A 534 19.36 -1.25 -15.28
N VAL A 535 20.18 -2.11 -15.90
CA VAL A 535 21.64 -2.20 -15.68
C VAL A 535 22.44 -1.62 -16.84
N ALA A 536 21.84 -1.52 -18.03
CA ALA A 536 22.40 -0.79 -19.15
C ALA A 536 21.29 -0.14 -19.99
N GLN A 537 21.56 1.07 -20.44
CA GLN A 537 20.75 1.79 -21.41
C GLN A 537 21.63 2.21 -22.58
N VAL A 538 21.24 1.85 -23.80
CA VAL A 538 21.90 2.25 -25.04
C VAL A 538 20.99 3.20 -25.78
N GLY A 539 21.43 4.45 -25.95
CA GLY A 539 20.71 5.48 -26.68
C GLY A 539 20.78 5.31 -28.21
N PRO A 540 19.98 6.09 -28.98
CA PRO A 540 19.95 6.00 -30.44
C PRO A 540 21.29 6.31 -31.13
N ASP A 541 22.13 7.12 -30.48
CA ASP A 541 23.48 7.49 -30.92
C ASP A 541 24.56 6.47 -30.50
N GLY A 542 24.17 5.36 -29.88
CA GLY A 542 25.07 4.35 -29.32
C GLY A 542 25.67 4.72 -27.98
N SER A 543 25.29 5.87 -27.39
CA SER A 543 25.70 6.23 -26.03
C SER A 543 25.25 5.18 -25.03
N VAL A 544 26.14 4.77 -24.13
CA VAL A 544 25.84 3.72 -23.14
C VAL A 544 25.92 4.29 -21.73
N THR A 545 24.82 4.17 -21.01
CA THR A 545 24.76 4.42 -19.56
C THR A 545 24.66 3.06 -18.85
N ARG A 546 25.45 2.84 -17.79
CA ARG A 546 25.36 1.62 -16.98
C ARG A 546 25.02 1.95 -15.54
N MET A 547 24.21 1.11 -14.92
CA MET A 547 23.79 1.27 -13.53
C MET A 547 24.08 -0.02 -12.77
N SER A 548 24.39 0.12 -11.48
CA SER A 548 24.50 -1.00 -10.54
C SER A 548 23.65 -0.73 -9.30
N TRP A 549 23.13 -1.79 -8.69
CA TRP A 549 22.10 -1.72 -7.65
C TRP A 549 22.42 -2.69 -6.51
N SER A 550 22.03 -2.35 -5.28
CA SER A 550 21.98 -3.31 -4.17
C SER A 550 20.74 -4.20 -4.32
N PRO A 551 20.66 -5.37 -3.67
CA PRO A 551 19.43 -6.18 -3.65
C PRO A 551 18.18 -5.40 -3.20
N GLU A 552 18.32 -4.45 -2.28
CA GLU A 552 17.24 -3.57 -1.79
C GLU A 552 16.85 -2.44 -2.77
N GLY A 553 17.41 -2.41 -3.98
CA GLY A 553 17.05 -1.44 -5.01
C GLY A 553 17.76 -0.08 -4.91
N ARG A 554 18.80 0.04 -4.09
CA ARG A 554 19.57 1.29 -3.96
C ARG A 554 20.64 1.37 -5.04
N GLN A 555 20.73 2.49 -5.76
CA GLN A 555 21.69 2.65 -6.85
C GLN A 555 23.12 2.80 -6.31
N LEU A 556 24.00 1.84 -6.57
CA LEU A 556 25.39 1.83 -6.13
C LEU A 556 26.32 2.61 -7.07
N GLY A 557 26.02 2.59 -8.36
CA GLY A 557 26.87 3.22 -9.37
C GLY A 557 26.12 3.65 -10.63
N LEU A 558 26.69 4.66 -11.28
CA LEU A 558 26.28 5.17 -12.59
C LEU A 558 27.54 5.39 -13.42
N ASP A 559 27.64 4.76 -14.59
CA ASP A 559 28.69 5.05 -15.58
C ASP A 559 28.01 5.77 -16.75
N LEU A 560 28.46 6.99 -17.03
CA LEU A 560 27.89 7.86 -18.06
C LEU A 560 28.61 7.69 -19.40
N PRO A 561 27.95 8.06 -20.53
CA PRO A 561 28.54 7.90 -21.86
C PRO A 561 29.85 8.67 -22.09
N ASP A 562 30.06 9.77 -21.35
CA ASP A 562 31.28 10.59 -21.41
C ASP A 562 32.46 9.99 -20.60
N GLY A 563 32.27 8.80 -20.02
CA GLY A 563 33.25 8.11 -19.18
C GLY A 563 33.29 8.60 -17.73
N SER A 564 32.49 9.61 -17.37
CA SER A 564 32.35 10.01 -15.97
C SER A 564 31.53 8.98 -15.18
N THR A 565 31.76 8.93 -13.87
CA THR A 565 31.15 7.90 -13.02
C THR A 565 30.66 8.50 -11.71
N GLU A 566 29.52 8.03 -11.23
CA GLU A 566 28.99 8.32 -9.90
C GLU A 566 29.00 7.05 -9.06
N ARG A 567 29.26 7.18 -7.76
CA ARG A 567 29.25 6.06 -6.81
C ARG A 567 28.55 6.47 -5.53
N ARG A 568 27.75 5.57 -4.97
CA ARG A 568 27.03 5.74 -3.72
C ARG A 568 27.36 4.60 -2.77
N ARG A 569 27.44 4.91 -1.49
CA ARG A 569 27.52 3.92 -0.41
C ARG A 569 26.43 4.19 0.58
N TYR A 570 25.89 3.10 1.11
CA TYR A 570 24.81 3.11 2.06
C TYR A 570 25.27 2.36 3.33
N ASP A 571 24.74 2.74 4.49
CA ASP A 571 24.88 1.93 5.71
C ASP A 571 23.93 0.70 5.67
N ALA A 572 23.76 0.00 6.79
CA ALA A 572 22.95 -1.21 6.85
C ALA A 572 21.43 -0.95 6.96
N GLU A 573 21.00 0.24 7.39
CA GLU A 573 19.62 0.72 7.23
C GLU A 573 19.40 1.39 5.85
N GLY A 574 20.52 1.52 5.14
CA GLY A 574 20.76 2.06 3.83
C GLY A 574 20.58 3.57 3.68
N ASN A 575 20.85 4.30 4.74
CA ASN A 575 21.11 5.73 4.66
C ASN A 575 22.32 5.99 3.77
N LEU A 576 22.28 7.02 2.93
CA LEU A 576 23.36 7.37 2.01
C LEU A 576 24.54 7.95 2.79
N VAL A 577 25.59 7.17 3.07
CA VAL A 577 26.75 7.63 3.85
C VAL A 577 27.86 8.25 3.01
N GLU A 578 27.91 7.95 1.71
CA GLU A 578 28.89 8.52 0.79
C GLU A 578 28.30 8.65 -0.61
N HIS A 579 28.52 9.80 -1.26
CA HIS A 579 28.20 10.04 -2.66
C HIS A 579 29.39 10.70 -3.36
N ALA A 580 29.99 10.00 -4.31
CA ALA A 580 30.95 10.56 -5.25
C ALA A 580 30.21 10.92 -6.55
N ASP A 581 30.18 12.22 -6.89
CA ASP A 581 29.56 12.70 -8.11
C ASP A 581 30.45 12.50 -9.35
N ALA A 582 29.89 12.76 -10.54
CA ALA A 582 30.58 12.63 -11.81
C ALA A 582 31.84 13.53 -11.94
N GLN A 583 32.00 14.54 -11.09
CA GLN A 583 33.18 15.40 -11.04
C GLN A 583 34.21 14.95 -9.98
N GLY A 584 33.99 13.81 -9.32
CA GLY A 584 34.85 13.26 -8.28
C GLY A 584 34.75 14.00 -6.94
N ARG A 585 33.74 14.85 -6.74
CA ARG A 585 33.45 15.44 -5.42
C ARG A 585 32.75 14.39 -4.56
N VAL A 586 33.23 14.23 -3.35
CA VAL A 586 32.70 13.27 -2.38
C VAL A 586 31.95 14.02 -1.29
N THR A 587 30.69 13.67 -1.10
CA THR A 587 29.87 14.10 0.02
C THR A 587 29.70 12.92 0.98
N ARG A 588 29.96 13.13 2.26
CA ARG A 588 29.76 12.15 3.33
C ARG A 588 28.65 12.61 4.25
N PHE A 589 27.88 11.66 4.72
CA PHE A 589 26.78 11.87 5.66
C PHE A 589 26.98 10.95 6.87
N GLU A 590 26.63 11.46 8.05
CA GLU A 590 26.52 10.66 9.27
C GLU A 590 25.09 10.76 9.79
N TYR A 591 24.58 9.67 10.33
CA TYR A 591 23.20 9.54 10.80
C TYR A 591 23.19 9.19 12.29
N GLY A 592 22.34 9.91 13.03
CA GLY A 592 21.96 9.62 14.41
C GLY A 592 20.85 8.59 14.48
N GLY A 593 20.24 8.44 15.66
CA GLY A 593 19.09 7.53 15.81
C GLY A 593 17.91 7.94 14.95
N PHE A 594 17.15 6.94 14.48
CA PHE A 594 15.98 7.11 13.61
C PHE A 594 16.31 7.82 12.29
N ASP A 595 17.46 7.47 11.71
CA ASP A 595 17.93 7.95 10.40
C ASP A 595 18.03 9.47 10.25
N LEU A 596 18.20 10.18 11.37
CA LEU A 596 18.33 11.63 11.38
C LEU A 596 19.76 12.04 10.97
N PRO A 597 19.97 12.82 9.90
CA PRO A 597 21.31 13.26 9.50
C PRO A 597 21.90 14.23 10.52
N VAL A 598 23.12 13.93 11.00
CA VAL A 598 23.83 14.72 12.03
C VAL A 598 25.05 15.47 11.48
N VAL A 599 25.67 14.98 10.40
CA VAL A 599 26.82 15.64 9.76
C VAL A 599 26.71 15.57 8.25
N GLN A 600 27.09 16.67 7.58
CA GLN A 600 27.37 16.69 6.15
C GLN A 600 28.77 17.26 5.91
N ALA A 601 29.63 16.48 5.25
CA ALA A 601 30.98 16.90 4.90
C ALA A 601 31.22 16.76 3.40
N CYS A 602 31.67 17.82 2.74
CA CYS A 602 32.05 17.81 1.34
C CYS A 602 33.57 17.86 1.21
N SER A 603 34.13 16.98 0.38
CA SER A 603 35.52 17.05 -0.03
C SER A 603 35.67 16.88 -1.54
N ARG A 604 36.72 17.47 -2.11
CA ARG A 604 37.10 17.23 -3.51
C ARG A 604 38.37 16.40 -3.52
N ARG A 605 38.32 15.21 -4.13
CA ARG A 605 39.54 14.46 -4.45
C ARG A 605 40.16 15.09 -5.69
N THR A 606 41.28 15.79 -5.54
CA THR A 606 42.13 16.16 -6.68
C THR A 606 43.29 15.17 -6.77
N ARG A 607 43.35 14.45 -7.89
CA ARG A 607 44.51 13.61 -8.24
C ARG A 607 45.56 14.54 -8.86
N ARG A 608 46.72 14.71 -8.21
CA ARG A 608 47.87 15.38 -8.82
C ARG A 608 48.61 14.38 -9.71
N SER A 609 49.33 14.88 -10.72
CA SER A 609 50.14 14.11 -11.68
C SER A 609 51.13 13.14 -11.04
N ASP A 610 51.43 13.33 -9.76
CA ASP A 610 52.49 12.65 -9.02
C ASP A 610 51.93 11.51 -8.13
N GLY A 611 50.67 11.13 -8.33
CA GLY A 611 50.00 10.05 -7.59
C GLY A 611 49.47 10.42 -6.20
N VAL A 612 49.74 11.64 -5.71
CA VAL A 612 49.28 12.12 -4.40
C VAL A 612 47.83 12.62 -4.47
N VAL A 613 46.96 12.06 -3.63
CA VAL A 613 45.57 12.50 -3.44
C VAL A 613 45.52 13.53 -2.31
N SER A 614 45.13 14.77 -2.61
CA SER A 614 44.85 15.78 -1.59
C SER A 614 43.34 15.89 -1.34
N GLU A 615 42.91 15.78 -0.07
CA GLU A 615 41.52 15.95 0.34
C GLU A 615 41.35 17.29 1.07
N ARG A 616 40.46 18.17 0.59
CA ARG A 616 40.08 19.41 1.29
C ARG A 616 38.68 19.22 1.90
N ARG A 617 38.58 19.10 3.22
CA ARG A 617 37.29 18.94 3.94
C ARG A 617 36.62 20.28 4.18
N LEU A 618 35.33 20.37 3.88
CA LEU A 618 34.43 21.43 4.33
C LEU A 618 33.40 20.78 5.25
N HIS A 619 33.39 21.18 6.52
CA HIS A 619 32.44 20.69 7.53
C HIS A 619 31.25 21.65 7.62
N ALA A 620 30.03 21.11 7.52
CA ALA A 620 28.82 21.76 7.98
C ALA A 620 28.15 20.83 9.00
N GLY A 621 28.20 21.19 10.29
CA GLY A 621 27.45 20.48 11.32
C GLY A 621 25.96 20.83 11.21
N LEU A 622 25.10 19.81 11.14
CA LEU A 622 23.66 19.99 11.28
C LEU A 622 23.34 19.79 12.77
N VAL A 623 23.19 20.89 13.51
CA VAL A 623 22.87 20.84 14.94
C VAL A 623 21.38 20.49 15.11
N PRO A 624 21.01 19.42 15.85
CA PRO A 624 19.62 19.19 16.23
C PRO A 624 19.15 20.31 17.17
N ALA A 625 17.90 20.76 17.00
CA ALA A 625 17.32 21.83 17.79
C ALA A 625 17.28 21.51 19.30
N ASP A 626 18.00 22.36 20.05
CA ASP A 626 17.81 22.84 21.42
C ASP A 626 17.66 21.83 22.58
N ARG A 627 18.79 21.47 23.21
CA ARG A 627 18.85 21.17 24.66
C ARG A 627 19.02 22.48 25.43
N ARG A 628 17.94 23.07 25.96
CA ARG A 628 18.06 24.06 27.06
C ARG A 628 17.81 23.40 28.40
N ARG A 629 18.89 23.13 29.13
CA ARG A 629 18.85 22.92 30.58
C ARG A 629 18.52 24.25 31.26
N THR A 630 17.35 24.37 31.87
CA THR A 630 17.07 25.41 32.87
C THR A 630 17.29 24.83 34.27
N THR A 631 18.20 25.43 35.01
CA THR A 631 18.32 25.25 36.46
C THR A 631 17.42 26.29 37.16
N PRO A 632 16.74 25.96 38.27
CA PRO A 632 15.91 26.91 38.97
C PRO A 632 16.75 27.65 40.02
N ARG A 633 16.70 28.98 40.01
CA ARG A 633 16.97 29.80 41.20
C ARG A 633 15.89 30.85 41.33
N GLY A 634 15.11 30.73 42.40
CA GLY A 634 14.13 31.72 42.80
C GLY A 634 14.78 32.95 43.44
N LEU A 635 14.12 34.09 43.30
CA LEU A 635 13.76 35.07 44.34
C LEU A 635 13.21 36.32 43.65
N ALA A 636 11.98 36.68 43.99
CA ALA A 636 11.30 37.93 43.65
C ALA A 636 11.70 39.05 44.65
N PRO A 637 11.12 40.27 44.64
CA PRO A 637 10.75 41.20 43.55
C PRO A 637 11.16 42.68 43.83
N ARG A 638 11.07 43.57 42.81
CA ARG A 638 10.69 45.02 42.83
C ARG A 638 11.13 45.65 41.50
N ALA A 639 10.26 46.11 40.59
CA ALA A 639 9.31 47.24 40.58
C ALA A 639 9.86 48.50 39.87
N VAL A 640 9.05 49.02 38.93
CA VAL A 640 8.95 50.40 38.36
C VAL A 640 9.67 50.73 37.02
N GLY A 641 8.86 51.25 36.06
CA GLY A 641 9.23 52.26 35.05
C GLY A 641 9.44 51.72 33.62
N ALA A 642 8.43 51.73 32.74
CA ALA A 642 7.93 52.84 31.90
C ALA A 642 8.73 53.10 30.59
N ASP A 643 8.00 52.91 29.49
CA ASP A 643 7.99 53.64 28.21
C ASP A 643 9.23 53.82 27.30
N ARG A 644 9.05 53.24 26.10
CA ARG A 644 9.10 53.84 24.75
C ARG A 644 10.37 54.54 24.21
N HIS A 645 10.68 54.04 23.00
CA HIS A 645 11.05 54.73 21.75
C HIS A 645 12.54 54.91 21.34
N LEU A 646 12.78 54.39 20.13
CA LEU A 646 13.59 54.90 19.00
C LEU A 646 15.12 54.88 19.13
N GLY A 647 15.78 54.29 18.12
CA GLY A 647 17.20 54.55 17.88
C GLY A 647 17.92 53.55 16.98
N VAL A 648 17.97 53.87 15.70
CA VAL A 648 18.66 53.21 14.59
C VAL A 648 20.19 53.08 14.81
N GLY A 649 20.80 52.03 14.25
CA GLY A 649 22.25 51.95 13.98
C GLY A 649 22.69 50.52 13.60
N SER A 650 22.38 50.03 12.39
CA SER A 650 23.33 49.86 11.28
C SER A 650 24.63 49.11 11.61
N GLU A 651 24.75 47.87 11.14
CA GLU A 651 26.05 47.36 10.68
C GLU A 651 25.90 46.25 9.63
N ARG A 652 26.81 46.29 8.64
CA ARG A 652 26.81 45.56 7.38
C ARG A 652 27.36 44.14 7.55
N ALA A 653 26.79 43.16 6.84
CA ALA A 653 27.49 41.94 6.40
C ALA A 653 26.86 41.45 5.09
N ARG A 654 27.43 41.82 3.94
CA ARG A 654 28.26 40.97 3.07
C ARG A 654 27.57 39.68 2.64
N GLY A 655 27.04 39.71 1.41
CA GLY A 655 26.64 38.53 0.67
C GLY A 655 27.82 37.66 0.27
N LEU A 656 27.56 36.37 0.15
CA LEU A 656 28.43 35.40 -0.51
C LEU A 656 27.61 34.63 -1.54
N CYS A 657 28.12 34.70 -2.77
CA CYS A 657 27.62 34.10 -3.98
C CYS A 657 27.51 32.57 -3.88
N GLY A 658 26.37 32.03 -4.31
CA GLY A 658 26.27 30.62 -4.70
C GLY A 658 26.78 30.42 -6.14
N PRO A 659 27.54 29.35 -6.43
CA PRO A 659 27.92 29.05 -7.80
C PRO A 659 26.77 28.35 -8.52
N ARG A 660 26.30 28.98 -9.61
CA ARG A 660 25.49 28.37 -10.66
C ARG A 660 26.35 27.35 -11.40
N CYS A 661 26.00 26.07 -11.31
CA CYS A 661 26.45 25.06 -12.28
C CYS A 661 25.39 24.97 -13.39
N GLY A 662 25.80 25.30 -14.61
CA GLY A 662 24.98 25.18 -15.82
C GLY A 662 24.80 23.72 -16.20
N THR A 663 23.55 23.38 -16.50
CA THR A 663 23.11 22.15 -17.16
C THR A 663 23.44 22.21 -18.66
N PRO A 664 24.00 21.16 -19.27
CA PRO A 664 23.92 20.98 -20.71
C PRO A 664 22.47 20.65 -21.08
N VAL A 665 21.99 21.29 -22.14
CA VAL A 665 20.72 21.01 -22.80
C VAL A 665 20.87 19.70 -23.55
N SER A 666 20.18 18.67 -23.10
CA SER A 666 19.91 17.45 -23.86
C SER A 666 18.41 17.21 -23.80
N LEU A 667 17.76 17.21 -24.96
CA LEU A 667 16.34 16.90 -25.14
C LEU A 667 16.06 15.50 -24.55
N GLY A 668 15.53 15.48 -23.34
CA GLY A 668 15.04 14.26 -22.70
C GLY A 668 13.54 14.18 -22.88
N ILE A 669 13.09 13.25 -23.70
CA ILE A 669 11.72 12.71 -23.65
C ILE A 669 11.58 12.07 -22.26
N ARG A 670 10.89 12.77 -21.36
CA ARG A 670 10.57 12.25 -20.03
C ARG A 670 9.47 11.21 -20.18
N TRP A 671 9.81 9.97 -19.85
CA TRP A 671 8.83 8.91 -19.65
C TRP A 671 7.95 9.26 -18.45
N ALA A 672 6.70 9.59 -18.74
CA ALA A 672 5.62 9.64 -17.76
C ALA A 672 5.13 8.20 -17.49
N GLY A 673 5.97 7.40 -16.83
CA GLY A 673 5.59 6.13 -16.24
C GLY A 673 5.24 6.33 -14.77
N ASP A 674 4.17 7.07 -14.51
CA ASP A 674 3.44 7.12 -13.24
C ASP A 674 2.24 8.08 -13.40
N LEU A 675 1.33 7.76 -14.32
CA LEU A 675 0.03 8.44 -14.42
C LEU A 675 -0.92 7.88 -13.35
N ARG A 676 -0.58 8.13 -12.08
CA ARG A 676 -1.55 8.11 -10.97
C ARG A 676 -2.41 9.38 -11.03
N LEU A 677 -3.23 9.54 -12.06
CA LEU A 677 -4.29 10.56 -12.05
C LEU A 677 -5.41 10.20 -11.03
N ALA A 678 -5.54 8.92 -10.66
CA ALA A 678 -6.34 8.49 -9.51
C ALA A 678 -5.74 8.91 -8.15
N GLY A 679 -4.45 9.28 -8.10
CA GLY A 679 -3.77 9.74 -6.88
C GLY A 679 -4.02 11.20 -6.51
N ARG A 680 -4.68 12.00 -7.38
CA ARG A 680 -5.02 13.40 -7.05
C ARG A 680 -6.16 13.54 -6.05
N PHE A 681 -6.98 12.51 -5.86
CA PHE A 681 -7.98 12.50 -4.79
C PHE A 681 -7.41 12.05 -3.42
N ASP A 682 -6.32 11.28 -3.39
CA ASP A 682 -5.80 10.65 -2.15
C ASP A 682 -4.63 11.41 -1.48
N HIS A 683 -4.06 12.45 -2.11
CA HIS A 683 -2.82 13.10 -1.62
C HIS A 683 -2.85 14.62 -1.40
N HIS A 684 -4.00 15.29 -1.45
CA HIS A 684 -4.12 16.65 -0.93
C HIS A 684 -4.56 16.69 0.54
N ILE A 685 -3.74 16.08 1.40
CA ILE A 685 -3.81 16.27 2.85
C ILE A 685 -2.55 17.05 3.26
N VAL A 686 -2.76 18.35 3.54
CA VAL A 686 -1.82 19.33 4.12
C VAL A 686 -0.74 19.91 3.17
N ARG A 687 -1.01 21.07 2.54
CA ARG A 687 -0.07 22.21 2.44
C ARG A 687 -0.82 23.54 2.26
N HIS A 688 -0.45 24.55 3.04
CA HIS A 688 -0.89 25.96 2.97
C HIS A 688 -0.30 26.68 1.72
N PRO A 689 -0.88 27.82 1.27
CA PRO A 689 -0.66 28.34 -0.07
C PRO A 689 0.69 29.07 -0.23
N VAL A 690 1.42 28.73 -1.29
CA VAL A 690 2.61 29.49 -1.74
C VAL A 690 2.20 30.40 -2.89
N ARG A 691 2.60 31.68 -2.79
CA ARG A 691 2.34 32.78 -3.72
C ARG A 691 2.89 32.52 -5.13
N SER A 692 2.15 32.95 -6.13
CA SER A 692 2.48 32.92 -7.56
C SER A 692 3.74 33.74 -7.91
N PRO A 693 4.54 33.33 -8.91
CA PRO A 693 5.69 34.10 -9.40
C PRO A 693 5.28 35.25 -10.35
N PRO A 694 6.09 36.31 -10.50
CA PRO A 694 5.77 37.49 -11.30
C PRO A 694 6.01 37.28 -12.81
N ARG A 695 5.19 37.98 -13.62
CA ARG A 695 5.30 38.08 -15.09
C ARG A 695 6.60 38.78 -15.53
N PRO A 696 7.22 38.40 -16.67
CA PRO A 696 8.39 39.10 -17.20
C PRO A 696 8.03 40.44 -17.85
N VAL A 697 8.79 41.48 -17.49
CA VAL A 697 8.77 42.82 -18.07
C VAL A 697 9.71 42.85 -19.28
N ALA A 698 9.21 43.31 -20.43
CA ALA A 698 9.97 43.50 -21.65
C ALA A 698 10.95 44.69 -21.52
N GLY A 699 12.25 44.41 -21.72
CA GLY A 699 13.31 45.41 -21.80
C GLY A 699 13.46 45.98 -23.22
N ARG A 700 13.32 47.29 -23.31
CA ARG A 700 13.43 48.15 -24.50
C ARG A 700 14.92 48.39 -24.81
N ALA A 701 15.34 48.19 -26.06
CA ALA A 701 16.59 48.73 -26.61
C ALA A 701 16.28 49.60 -27.84
N VAL A 702 17.12 50.61 -28.04
CA VAL A 702 16.86 51.88 -28.74
C VAL A 702 17.41 51.88 -30.18
N ARG A 703 16.60 52.46 -31.09
CA ARG A 703 16.82 53.20 -32.36
C ARG A 703 18.07 52.96 -33.22
N GLU A 704 17.86 52.78 -34.53
CA GLU A 704 17.93 53.75 -35.66
C GLU A 704 17.56 52.95 -36.94
N GLY A 705 16.58 53.33 -37.77
CA GLY A 705 16.63 54.34 -38.84
C GLY A 705 16.04 53.73 -40.14
N GLU A 706 14.96 54.35 -40.64
CA GLU A 706 14.07 54.04 -41.78
C GLU A 706 14.70 54.18 -43.20
N PRO A 707 13.97 54.10 -44.36
CA PRO A 707 12.64 53.50 -44.68
C PRO A 707 12.59 52.77 -46.06
N GLY A 708 11.44 52.13 -46.39
CA GLY A 708 11.15 51.71 -47.77
C GLY A 708 9.81 51.03 -48.05
N SER A 709 8.76 51.84 -48.24
CA SER A 709 7.58 51.68 -49.12
C SER A 709 6.57 50.52 -48.96
N GLY A 710 5.31 50.91 -48.73
CA GLY A 710 4.22 50.62 -49.68
C GLY A 710 3.04 49.75 -49.24
N GLY A 711 1.83 50.34 -49.19
CA GLY A 711 0.62 49.67 -49.69
C GLY A 711 -0.41 49.15 -48.67
N VAL A 712 -1.38 50.00 -48.35
CA VAL A 712 -2.77 49.72 -47.88
C VAL A 712 -3.64 49.26 -49.09
N PRO A 713 -4.90 48.74 -49.02
CA PRO A 713 -5.79 48.28 -47.92
C PRO A 713 -6.44 46.87 -48.11
N LEU A 714 -7.18 46.47 -47.07
CA LEU A 714 -8.32 45.53 -46.99
C LEU A 714 -9.33 45.65 -48.17
N PRO A 715 -10.20 44.64 -48.40
CA PRO A 715 -11.51 44.66 -47.72
C PRO A 715 -12.06 43.29 -47.26
N ARG A 716 -13.06 43.44 -46.38
CA ARG A 716 -14.04 42.49 -45.87
C ARG A 716 -14.78 41.71 -46.97
N GLY A 717 -15.30 40.53 -46.61
CA GLY A 717 -16.58 40.05 -47.13
C GLY A 717 -16.76 38.54 -47.12
N HIS A 718 -17.72 38.07 -46.30
CA HIS A 718 -18.58 36.88 -46.42
C HIS A 718 -17.95 35.58 -46.97
N GLY A 719 -17.92 34.48 -46.21
CA GLY A 719 -19.10 33.83 -45.66
C GLY A 719 -19.48 32.63 -46.53
N ARG A 720 -19.00 31.45 -46.14
CA ARG A 720 -19.73 30.17 -46.08
C ARG A 720 -18.94 29.20 -45.24
#